data_AF-A0AAD7UPT7-F1
#
_entry.id   AF-A0AAD7UPT7-F1
#
_cell.length_a   1.000
_cell.length_b   1.000
_cell.length_c   1.000
_cell.angle_alpha   90.00
_cell.angle_beta   90.00
_cell.angle_gamma   90.00
#
_symmetry.space_group_name_H-M   'P 1'
#
loop_
_entity.id
_entity.type
_entity.pdbx_description
1 polymer ?
#
loop_
_entity_poly.entity_id
_entity_poly.type
_entity_poly.pdbx_seq_one_letter_code
_entity_poly.pdbx_strand_id
1 'polypeptide(L)'
;MRRLVVGGGGGGDRKKKGCAPPPPPPPPPPQLAETESEEVRRELERWTIDESGEAVVPKKKMITASKNNKMKKLVCYNNECFSEDLLRKVFDAMVGASGGINKEQFVHLCGTLKLGLSEVETGRVWNQLWVDSGYISFDQFVWAIQRRRLLRRIVSAYLTQDTLEEEWFRVESDYDYSLPTCVAYASSRRRDEERQEVEGSSIYAAQRKLVDYEYHPLYVERRRSWQDEVIRRVAVRSDAQSSPWLVYTCGAMGAGKGYALHWLSEHGYFPLEDIVHIDPDRFKEMMPEWPGYVSRDRDSAGSLTHRESGYLAEITQEVAMERRQHVWVDGSLRNADYFTTVFQELRLRHPAYRIAIFYVDARPEVAWRRTRTRAAKTGRAVPKDLFHKSMAATAESLRVLTPYVDFLARIENQEDAQPPRLAAFETVDSSGDMSVIRRCFADSEPEAEFANFPQRRGPLRLRRCFDTATHYEPRARTLEDECLAKPFATAQIADQRFTMASAPHILNWGSAVRRRADVPPSAVFFAFCDPLDDRADDDRADEARQQLEANGGLFYLDLQHTILRVMAFCANDKSTRLMLRFNPPEPLPQAAAAVLRHRWRLLPEGHLARSTSATHHCWIAPCENLGGARYAPYGGQVFYFAADHTMPGGSSGNLLSPRSSTLLLYPLYSTTED
;
A
#
# COMPACT_ATOMS: atom_id res chain seq x y z
N MET A 1 -26.42 19.94 63.86
CA MET A 1 -27.70 19.26 64.21
C MET A 1 -28.07 18.38 63.02
N ARG A 2 -28.19 17.06 63.04
CA ARG A 2 -28.48 16.07 64.08
C ARG A 2 -27.43 14.94 64.12
N ARG A 3 -27.18 14.43 65.33
CA ARG A 3 -26.41 13.23 65.69
C ARG A 3 -27.34 12.01 65.77
N LEU A 4 -26.77 10.81 65.65
CA LEU A 4 -26.84 9.64 66.57
C LEU A 4 -25.87 8.56 65.99
N VAL A 5 -24.72 8.20 66.61
CA VAL A 5 -24.46 7.32 67.80
C VAL A 5 -24.68 5.83 67.46
N VAL A 6 -23.88 4.81 67.79
CA VAL A 6 -22.53 4.52 68.37
C VAL A 6 -22.31 3.01 68.09
N GLY A 7 -21.07 2.54 67.94
CA GLY A 7 -20.77 1.11 68.16
C GLY A 7 -19.38 0.62 67.73
N GLY A 8 -18.53 0.30 68.71
CA GLY A 8 -17.49 -0.75 68.72
C GLY A 8 -16.33 -0.63 67.71
N GLY A 9 -15.06 -0.55 68.09
CA GLY A 9 -14.38 -1.37 69.08
C GLY A 9 -13.83 -2.65 68.42
N GLY A 10 -12.58 -2.62 67.95
CA GLY A 10 -11.91 -3.80 67.38
C GLY A 10 -10.52 -3.47 66.86
N GLY A 11 -9.51 -3.69 67.69
CA GLY A 11 -8.09 -3.59 67.31
C GLY A 11 -7.73 -4.64 66.27
N GLY A 12 -6.88 -4.25 65.31
CA GLY A 12 -6.34 -5.13 64.29
C GLY A 12 -5.03 -4.56 63.75
N ASP A 13 -3.96 -5.34 63.95
CA ASP A 13 -2.57 -5.08 63.56
C ASP A 13 -2.39 -4.40 62.20
N ARG A 14 -1.76 -3.22 62.21
CA ARG A 14 -1.16 -2.63 61.01
C ARG A 14 0.10 -3.41 60.64
N LYS A 15 -0.05 -4.44 59.81
CA LYS A 15 1.06 -4.97 59.00
C LYS A 15 1.58 -3.86 58.09
N LYS A 16 2.85 -3.49 58.28
CA LYS A 16 3.64 -2.66 57.36
C LYS A 16 3.59 -3.29 55.96
N LYS A 17 2.92 -2.63 55.01
CA LYS A 17 3.13 -2.90 53.58
C LYS A 17 4.49 -2.32 53.22
N GLY A 18 5.47 -3.20 53.01
CA GLY A 18 6.77 -2.84 52.46
C GLY A 18 6.59 -2.29 51.04
N CYS A 19 7.20 -1.14 50.76
CA CYS A 19 7.36 -0.64 49.41
C CYS A 19 8.17 -1.67 48.60
N ALA A 20 7.67 -2.02 47.41
CA ALA A 20 8.44 -2.79 46.45
C ALA A 20 9.70 -2.01 46.05
N PRO A 21 10.87 -2.66 45.92
CA PRO A 21 12.05 -2.00 45.38
C PRO A 21 11.82 -1.62 43.90
N PRO A 22 12.42 -0.52 43.42
CA PRO A 22 12.32 -0.15 42.01
C PRO A 22 12.95 -1.24 41.12
N PRO A 23 12.45 -1.42 39.88
CA PRO A 23 12.99 -2.40 38.95
C PRO A 23 14.47 -2.08 38.63
N PRO A 24 15.29 -3.10 38.36
CA PRO A 24 16.68 -2.90 37.96
C PRO A 24 16.76 -2.11 36.64
N PRO A 25 17.81 -1.31 36.43
CA PRO A 25 18.01 -0.60 35.18
C PRO A 25 18.13 -1.60 34.01
N PRO A 26 17.68 -1.22 32.80
CA PRO A 26 17.77 -2.07 31.63
C PRO A 26 19.25 -2.40 31.32
N PRO A 27 19.53 -3.59 30.76
CA PRO A 27 20.89 -3.95 30.36
C PRO A 27 21.41 -2.96 29.31
N PRO A 28 22.73 -2.70 29.28
CA PRO A 28 23.32 -1.86 28.25
C PRO A 28 23.05 -2.47 26.86
N PRO A 29 22.88 -1.63 25.82
CA PRO A 29 22.63 -2.11 24.48
C PRO A 29 23.77 -3.03 24.01
N PRO A 30 23.47 -4.07 23.21
CA PRO A 30 24.48 -4.97 22.69
C PRO A 30 25.50 -4.15 21.88
N GLN A 31 26.78 -4.32 22.20
CA GLN A 31 27.87 -3.77 21.41
C GLN A 31 27.78 -4.39 20.01
N LEU A 32 27.53 -3.54 19.01
CA LEU A 32 27.60 -3.90 17.60
C LEU A 32 28.98 -4.50 17.31
N ALA A 33 29.01 -5.73 16.81
CA ALA A 33 30.23 -6.40 16.42
C ALA A 33 30.90 -5.63 15.27
N GLU A 34 32.21 -5.40 15.37
CA GLU A 34 33.06 -4.68 14.42
C GLU A 34 33.07 -5.25 12.98
N THR A 35 32.39 -6.37 12.74
CA THR A 35 32.42 -7.12 11.49
C THR A 35 31.61 -6.49 10.36
N GLU A 36 30.52 -5.74 10.63
CA GLU A 36 29.74 -5.07 9.57
C GLU A 36 30.49 -3.87 8.94
N SER A 37 31.41 -3.25 9.70
CA SER A 37 32.22 -2.13 9.20
C SER A 37 33.33 -2.58 8.23
N GLU A 38 33.82 -3.82 8.33
CA GLU A 38 34.84 -4.35 7.41
C GLU A 38 34.27 -4.83 6.09
N GLU A 39 33.02 -5.32 6.09
CA GLU A 39 32.37 -5.82 4.87
C GLU A 39 31.93 -4.66 3.95
N VAL A 40 31.45 -3.56 4.53
CA VAL A 40 31.17 -2.30 3.81
C VAL A 40 32.46 -1.65 3.29
N ARG A 41 33.56 -1.73 4.06
CA ARG A 41 34.88 -1.25 3.63
C ARG A 41 35.45 -2.11 2.48
N ARG A 42 35.24 -3.43 2.51
CA ARG A 42 35.59 -4.36 1.42
C ARG A 42 34.70 -4.20 0.18
N GLU A 43 33.46 -3.74 0.30
CA GLU A 43 32.63 -3.35 -0.86
C GLU A 43 33.09 -2.02 -1.49
N LEU A 44 33.56 -1.06 -0.67
CA LEU A 44 34.16 0.19 -1.14
C LEU A 44 35.56 -0.01 -1.76
N GLU A 45 36.27 -1.09 -1.44
CA GLU A 45 37.60 -1.41 -1.99
C GLU A 45 37.56 -2.26 -3.28
N ARG A 46 36.39 -2.77 -3.72
CA ARG A 46 36.22 -3.50 -5.01
C ARG A 46 36.11 -2.58 -6.23
N TRP A 47 36.92 -1.53 -6.29
CA TRP A 47 36.98 -0.59 -7.40
C TRP A 47 38.20 -0.97 -8.26
N THR A 48 37.98 -1.30 -9.54
CA THR A 48 39.09 -1.53 -10.47
C THR A 48 39.81 -0.22 -10.77
N ILE A 49 41.06 -0.17 -10.34
CA ILE A 49 42.06 0.82 -10.71
C ILE A 49 42.57 0.43 -12.10
N ASP A 50 42.52 1.35 -13.07
CA ASP A 50 43.19 1.12 -14.36
C ASP A 50 44.71 1.25 -14.22
N GLU A 51 45.48 0.95 -15.27
CA GLU A 51 46.96 0.96 -15.23
C GLU A 51 47.58 2.33 -14.85
N SER A 52 46.77 3.40 -14.73
CA SER A 52 47.19 4.74 -14.32
C SER A 52 46.93 5.11 -12.86
N GLY A 53 46.23 4.27 -12.08
CA GLY A 53 45.98 4.54 -10.67
C GLY A 53 44.65 5.23 -10.34
N GLU A 54 43.78 5.48 -11.34
CA GLU A 54 42.50 6.16 -11.13
C GLU A 54 41.28 5.22 -11.15
N ALA A 55 40.28 5.57 -10.33
CA ALA A 55 39.03 4.83 -10.16
C ALA A 55 38.03 5.09 -11.30
N VAL A 56 37.56 4.05 -11.99
CA VAL A 56 36.60 4.16 -13.11
C VAL A 56 35.17 3.81 -12.69
N VAL A 57 34.25 4.78 -12.80
CA VAL A 57 32.79 4.63 -12.53
C VAL A 57 32.02 4.23 -13.81
N PRO A 58 31.03 3.31 -13.77
CA PRO A 58 30.19 3.00 -14.93
C PRO A 58 29.22 4.15 -15.24
N LYS A 59 29.40 4.79 -16.41
CA LYS A 59 28.61 5.94 -16.85
C LYS A 59 27.16 5.56 -17.20
N LYS A 60 26.19 5.93 -16.35
CA LYS A 60 24.88 6.42 -16.84
C LYS A 60 25.12 7.82 -17.41
N LYS A 61 24.62 8.11 -18.62
CA LYS A 61 24.89 9.35 -19.38
C LYS A 61 24.65 10.63 -18.53
N MET A 62 25.72 11.18 -17.96
CA MET A 62 25.83 12.62 -17.69
C MET A 62 26.01 13.31 -19.04
N ILE A 63 25.11 14.24 -19.38
CA ILE A 63 25.35 15.16 -20.49
C ILE A 63 26.31 16.23 -19.97
N THR A 64 27.61 16.06 -20.21
CA THR A 64 28.60 17.13 -20.07
C THR A 64 28.77 17.81 -21.42
N ALA A 65 28.26 19.04 -21.55
CA ALA A 65 28.52 19.91 -22.69
C ALA A 65 29.89 20.62 -22.57
N SER A 66 30.41 21.03 -23.72
CA SER A 66 31.80 21.40 -24.03
C SER A 66 32.49 22.48 -23.16
N LYS A 67 33.82 22.43 -23.17
CA LYS A 67 34.82 22.96 -22.22
C LYS A 67 34.99 24.49 -22.08
N ASN A 68 34.16 25.36 -22.66
CA ASN A 68 34.50 26.80 -22.70
C ASN A 68 33.42 27.78 -22.23
N ASN A 69 32.56 27.39 -21.30
CA ASN A 69 31.75 28.37 -20.56
C ASN A 69 31.53 27.88 -19.13
N LYS A 70 31.54 28.77 -18.14
CA LYS A 70 31.14 28.50 -16.73
C LYS A 70 29.65 28.09 -16.71
N MET A 71 29.30 26.91 -17.22
CA MET A 71 27.95 26.40 -17.11
C MET A 71 27.76 25.90 -15.69
N LYS A 72 26.84 26.56 -14.97
CA LYS A 72 26.37 26.15 -13.65
C LYS A 72 25.96 24.68 -13.71
N LYS A 73 26.43 23.88 -12.76
CA LYS A 73 26.05 22.47 -12.65
C LYS A 73 24.54 22.42 -12.40
N LEU A 74 23.80 21.89 -13.37
CA LEU A 74 22.35 21.69 -13.27
C LEU A 74 22.09 20.30 -12.70
N VAL A 75 21.29 20.23 -11.65
CA VAL A 75 20.77 19.00 -11.07
C VAL A 75 19.38 18.79 -11.64
N CYS A 76 19.26 17.88 -12.62
CA CYS A 76 18.02 17.60 -13.33
C CYS A 76 17.43 16.23 -12.96
N TYR A 77 16.12 16.18 -12.71
CA TYR A 77 15.38 14.95 -12.47
C TYR A 77 13.89 15.11 -12.83
N ASN A 78 13.33 14.21 -13.64
CA ASN A 78 11.92 14.21 -14.05
C ASN A 78 11.37 15.60 -14.47
N ASN A 79 12.09 16.27 -15.38
CA ASN A 79 11.79 17.60 -15.93
C ASN A 79 11.95 18.79 -14.97
N GLU A 80 12.34 18.58 -13.71
CA GLU A 80 12.73 19.64 -12.79
C GLU A 80 14.26 19.77 -12.80
N CYS A 81 14.79 20.96 -13.06
CA CYS A 81 16.21 21.25 -12.99
C CYS A 81 16.46 22.38 -12.00
N PHE A 82 17.31 22.13 -11.01
CA PHE A 82 17.79 23.14 -10.07
C PHE A 82 19.26 23.42 -10.36
N SER A 83 19.67 24.69 -10.37
CA SER A 83 21.11 25.00 -10.37
C SER A 83 21.68 24.72 -8.98
N GLU A 84 22.96 24.34 -8.93
CA GLU A 84 23.67 24.15 -7.67
C GLU A 84 23.61 25.41 -6.78
N ASP A 85 23.75 26.61 -7.36
CA ASP A 85 23.60 27.90 -6.65
C ASP A 85 22.24 28.03 -5.95
N LEU A 86 21.17 27.58 -6.61
CA LEU A 86 19.81 27.68 -6.11
C LEU A 86 19.60 26.70 -4.95
N LEU A 87 20.07 25.46 -5.12
CA LEU A 87 20.08 24.48 -4.04
C LEU A 87 20.92 24.96 -2.86
N ARG A 88 22.05 25.62 -3.13
CA ARG A 88 22.93 26.18 -2.10
C ARG A 88 22.25 27.31 -1.34
N LYS A 89 21.58 28.22 -2.04
CA LYS A 89 20.75 29.28 -1.40
C LYS A 89 19.71 28.68 -0.45
N VAL A 90 18.99 27.65 -0.91
CA VAL A 90 17.96 26.97 -0.13
C VAL A 90 18.58 26.27 1.08
N PHE A 91 19.69 25.56 0.89
CA PHE A 91 20.42 24.88 1.94
C PHE A 91 20.95 25.86 2.99
N ASP A 92 21.65 26.92 2.58
CA ASP A 92 22.24 27.90 3.48
C ASP A 92 21.16 28.63 4.31
N ALA A 93 19.99 28.87 3.72
CA ALA A 93 18.84 29.41 4.44
C ALA A 93 18.28 28.46 5.51
N MET A 94 18.47 27.14 5.35
CA MET A 94 18.04 26.11 6.31
C MET A 94 19.07 25.83 7.40
N VAL A 95 20.37 25.92 7.07
CA VAL A 95 21.48 25.57 7.97
C VAL A 95 21.63 26.54 9.14
N GLY A 96 21.40 27.83 8.93
CA GLY A 96 21.73 28.84 9.93
C GLY A 96 23.24 28.79 10.28
N ALA A 97 23.58 28.67 11.57
CA ALA A 97 24.97 28.70 12.05
C ALA A 97 25.65 27.31 12.18
N SER A 98 24.91 26.20 12.04
CA SER A 98 25.40 24.85 12.39
C SER A 98 26.26 24.17 11.32
N GLY A 99 26.45 24.77 10.15
CA GLY A 99 27.23 24.18 9.04
C GLY A 99 26.57 22.97 8.33
N GLY A 100 25.42 22.49 8.84
CA GLY A 100 24.56 21.49 8.21
C GLY A 100 23.13 21.59 8.75
N ILE A 101 22.17 20.98 8.04
CA ILE A 101 20.76 20.93 8.45
C ILE A 101 20.62 19.80 9.45
N ASN A 102 20.09 20.03 10.66
CA ASN A 102 19.76 18.97 11.62
C ASN A 102 18.27 18.60 11.56
N LYS A 103 17.88 17.55 12.30
CA LYS A 103 16.50 17.06 12.32
C LYS A 103 15.49 18.12 12.75
N GLU A 104 15.81 18.91 13.79
CA GLU A 104 14.91 19.95 14.31
C GLU A 104 14.68 21.06 13.28
N GLN A 105 15.75 21.51 12.60
CA GLN A 105 15.68 22.48 11.52
C GLN A 105 14.85 21.95 10.34
N PHE A 106 15.02 20.67 9.99
CA PHE A 106 14.24 20.03 8.93
C PHE A 106 12.75 19.91 9.29
N VAL A 107 12.43 19.54 10.53
CA VAL A 107 11.05 19.51 11.05
C VAL A 107 10.43 20.91 11.04
N HIS A 108 11.16 21.90 11.54
CA HIS A 108 10.73 23.29 11.55
C HIS A 108 10.40 23.78 10.14
N LEU A 109 11.30 23.54 9.17
CA LEU A 109 11.10 23.88 7.77
C LEU A 109 9.82 23.24 7.19
N CYS A 110 9.61 21.94 7.42
CA CYS A 110 8.41 21.25 6.94
C CYS A 110 7.13 21.89 7.49
N GLY A 111 7.20 22.38 8.74
CA GLY A 111 6.14 23.18 9.38
C GLY A 111 5.93 24.53 8.72
N THR A 112 6.99 25.30 8.48
CA THR A 112 6.94 26.63 7.83
C THR A 112 6.37 26.55 6.40
N LEU A 113 6.76 25.52 5.64
CA LEU A 113 6.22 25.25 4.31
C LEU A 113 4.78 24.71 4.33
N LYS A 114 4.21 24.50 5.52
CA LYS A 114 2.88 23.94 5.75
C LYS A 114 2.67 22.69 4.91
N LEU A 115 3.60 21.73 4.94
CA LEU A 115 3.49 20.49 4.14
C LEU A 115 2.38 19.56 4.64
N GLY A 116 1.88 19.82 5.85
CA GLY A 116 0.91 18.96 6.54
C GLY A 116 1.51 17.59 6.79
N LEU A 117 2.72 17.60 7.35
CA LEU A 117 3.39 16.44 7.91
C LEU A 117 3.48 16.64 9.42
N SER A 118 3.20 15.60 10.21
CA SER A 118 3.49 15.57 11.63
C SER A 118 5.00 15.45 11.88
N GLU A 119 5.45 15.70 13.11
CA GLU A 119 6.85 15.50 13.49
C GLU A 119 7.32 14.06 13.25
N VAL A 120 6.43 13.08 13.46
CA VAL A 120 6.73 11.67 13.22
C VAL A 120 6.90 11.39 11.72
N GLU A 121 5.98 11.89 10.89
CA GLU A 121 6.07 11.74 9.43
C GLU A 121 7.33 12.44 8.88
N THR A 122 7.62 13.66 9.34
CA THR A 122 8.86 14.36 8.98
C THR A 122 10.10 13.64 9.50
N GLY A 123 10.03 13.01 10.67
CA GLY A 123 11.07 12.16 11.21
C GLY A 123 11.33 10.93 10.34
N ARG A 124 10.30 10.29 9.78
CA ARG A 124 10.48 9.18 8.83
C ARG A 124 11.12 9.65 7.53
N VAL A 125 10.70 10.79 7.00
CA VAL A 125 11.35 11.40 5.83
C VAL A 125 12.81 11.69 6.13
N TRP A 126 13.13 12.22 7.33
CA TRP A 126 14.49 12.49 7.78
C TRP A 126 15.35 11.22 7.85
N ASN A 127 14.83 10.16 8.48
CA ASN A 127 15.55 8.89 8.63
C ASN A 127 15.89 8.24 7.28
N GLN A 128 15.12 8.56 6.23
CA GLN A 128 15.39 8.11 4.86
C GLN A 128 16.53 8.86 4.16
N LEU A 129 17.12 9.89 4.77
CA LEU A 129 18.15 10.76 4.18
C LEU A 129 19.59 10.26 4.41
N TRP A 130 19.79 9.11 5.07
CA TRP A 130 21.11 8.50 5.35
C TRP A 130 22.07 9.50 6.02
N VAL A 131 21.76 9.85 7.28
CA VAL A 131 22.47 10.90 8.03
C VAL A 131 23.38 10.29 9.10
N ASP A 132 24.66 10.11 8.78
CA ASP A 132 25.62 9.46 9.70
C ASP A 132 26.04 10.36 10.88
N SER A 133 26.06 11.68 10.68
CA SER A 133 26.60 12.66 11.64
C SER A 133 25.53 13.42 12.44
N GLY A 134 24.25 13.10 12.25
CA GLY A 134 23.11 13.88 12.77
C GLY A 134 22.81 15.19 12.03
N TYR A 135 23.64 15.56 11.03
CA TYR A 135 23.46 16.70 10.15
C TYR A 135 23.56 16.29 8.69
N ILE A 136 22.78 16.94 7.83
CA ILE A 136 22.85 16.79 6.38
C ILE A 136 23.80 17.85 5.83
N SER A 137 24.88 17.40 5.19
CA SER A 137 25.77 18.26 4.42
C SER A 137 25.12 18.74 3.12
N PHE A 138 25.69 19.74 2.47
CA PHE A 138 25.17 20.22 1.18
C PHE A 138 25.14 19.10 0.12
N ASP A 139 26.19 18.27 0.06
CA ASP A 139 26.25 17.17 -0.90
C ASP A 139 25.20 16.10 -0.61
N GLN A 140 24.97 15.76 0.67
CA GLN A 140 23.90 14.85 1.08
C GLN A 140 22.52 15.44 0.77
N PHE A 141 22.32 16.74 0.94
CA PHE A 141 21.09 17.43 0.58
C PHE A 141 20.81 17.34 -0.93
N VAL A 142 21.80 17.67 -1.76
CA VAL A 142 21.70 17.54 -3.23
C VAL A 142 21.41 16.10 -3.64
N TRP A 143 22.13 15.13 -3.06
CA TRP A 143 21.93 13.71 -3.29
C TRP A 143 20.51 13.27 -2.93
N ALA A 144 20.00 13.73 -1.80
CA ALA A 144 18.66 13.38 -1.33
C ALA A 144 17.58 14.00 -2.22
N ILE A 145 17.73 15.25 -2.66
CA ILE A 145 16.85 15.90 -3.64
C ILE A 145 16.81 15.12 -4.96
N GLN A 146 17.92 14.57 -5.41
CA GLN A 146 17.95 13.76 -6.63
C GLN A 146 17.13 12.46 -6.49
N ARG A 147 17.08 11.88 -5.28
CA ARG A 147 16.41 10.59 -5.04
C ARG A 147 14.98 10.70 -4.53
N ARG A 148 14.62 11.78 -3.84
CA ARG A 148 13.33 11.90 -3.14
C ARG A 148 12.49 13.02 -3.74
N ARG A 149 11.31 12.65 -4.26
CA ARG A 149 10.37 13.60 -4.87
C ARG A 149 9.81 14.61 -3.87
N LEU A 150 9.57 14.18 -2.63
CA LEU A 150 9.12 15.07 -1.55
C LEU A 150 10.13 16.19 -1.28
N LEU A 151 11.43 15.90 -1.27
CA LEU A 151 12.46 16.92 -1.04
C LEU A 151 12.56 17.91 -2.21
N ARG A 152 12.45 17.45 -3.46
CA ARG A 152 12.34 18.36 -4.61
C ARG A 152 11.17 19.32 -4.45
N ARG A 153 10.03 18.81 -3.96
CA ARG A 153 8.87 19.65 -3.65
C ARG A 153 9.13 20.63 -2.52
N ILE A 154 9.84 20.23 -1.46
CA ILE A 154 10.24 21.14 -0.37
C ILE A 154 11.08 22.29 -0.92
N VAL A 155 12.07 21.98 -1.75
CA VAL A 155 12.93 22.98 -2.41
C VAL A 155 12.10 23.88 -3.32
N SER A 156 11.27 23.32 -4.19
CA SER A 156 10.38 24.09 -5.08
C SER A 156 9.41 24.97 -4.28
N ALA A 157 8.85 24.48 -3.17
CA ALA A 157 7.94 25.23 -2.31
C ALA A 157 8.66 26.39 -1.60
N TYR A 158 9.88 26.17 -1.13
CA TYR A 158 10.71 27.21 -0.52
C TYR A 158 11.06 28.31 -1.54
N LEU A 159 11.54 27.91 -2.72
CA LEU A 159 11.90 28.84 -3.80
C LEU A 159 10.72 29.63 -4.34
N THR A 160 9.53 29.03 -4.28
CA THR A 160 8.30 29.73 -4.61
C THR A 160 7.87 30.65 -3.48
N GLN A 161 7.92 30.28 -2.20
CA GLN A 161 7.61 31.26 -1.14
C GLN A 161 8.44 32.54 -1.24
N ASP A 162 9.77 32.41 -1.41
CA ASP A 162 10.70 33.54 -1.55
C ASP A 162 10.40 34.44 -2.76
N THR A 163 9.84 33.90 -3.83
CA THR A 163 9.51 34.67 -5.04
C THR A 163 8.07 35.19 -5.06
N LEU A 164 7.21 34.72 -4.15
CA LEU A 164 5.77 34.93 -4.25
C LEU A 164 5.18 35.87 -3.21
N GLU A 165 5.91 36.25 -2.15
CA GLU A 165 5.38 37.19 -1.16
C GLU A 165 5.16 38.61 -1.70
N GLU A 166 5.75 38.99 -2.84
CA GLU A 166 5.57 40.36 -3.37
C GLU A 166 4.63 40.49 -4.59
N GLU A 167 4.50 39.51 -5.50
CA GLU A 167 3.78 39.74 -6.79
C GLU A 167 2.64 38.76 -7.14
N TRP A 168 2.46 37.67 -6.39
CA TRP A 168 1.84 36.44 -6.92
C TRP A 168 0.30 36.42 -7.07
N PHE A 169 -0.48 36.96 -6.14
CA PHE A 169 -1.93 37.22 -6.34
C PHE A 169 -2.36 38.13 -5.20
N ARG A 170 -2.75 39.37 -5.51
CA ARG A 170 -3.17 40.34 -4.50
C ARG A 170 -4.68 40.47 -4.56
N VAL A 171 -5.34 40.25 -3.42
CA VAL A 171 -6.75 40.58 -3.24
C VAL A 171 -6.88 42.09 -3.43
N GLU A 172 -7.81 42.50 -4.29
CA GLU A 172 -8.03 43.92 -4.59
C GLU A 172 -8.52 44.64 -3.33
N SER A 173 -8.13 45.90 -3.14
CA SER A 173 -8.49 46.66 -1.93
C SER A 173 -9.99 46.87 -1.77
N ASP A 174 -10.72 46.82 -2.88
CA ASP A 174 -12.17 46.94 -3.01
C ASP A 174 -12.90 45.59 -3.12
N TYR A 175 -12.22 44.47 -2.81
CA TYR A 175 -12.83 43.13 -2.83
C TYR A 175 -14.08 43.05 -1.95
N ASP A 176 -15.19 42.60 -2.53
CA ASP A 176 -16.46 42.41 -1.83
C ASP A 176 -16.51 41.05 -1.09
N TYR A 177 -16.24 41.09 0.21
CA TYR A 177 -16.28 39.93 1.10
C TYR A 177 -17.68 39.39 1.40
N SER A 178 -18.74 39.99 0.84
CA SER A 178 -20.09 39.39 0.89
C SER A 178 -20.31 38.34 -0.20
N LEU A 179 -19.51 38.37 -1.27
CA LEU A 179 -19.60 37.43 -2.37
C LEU A 179 -18.78 36.16 -2.09
N PRO A 180 -19.22 34.97 -2.52
CA PRO A 180 -18.36 33.79 -2.56
C PRO A 180 -17.20 33.96 -3.55
N THR A 181 -16.04 33.34 -3.30
CA THR A 181 -14.87 33.47 -4.19
C THR A 181 -15.15 32.98 -5.61
N CYS A 182 -15.98 31.94 -5.74
CA CYS A 182 -16.42 31.43 -7.03
C CYS A 182 -17.26 32.42 -7.83
N VAL A 183 -17.94 33.36 -7.16
CA VAL A 183 -18.72 34.43 -7.83
C VAL A 183 -17.82 35.62 -8.11
N ALA A 184 -17.03 36.05 -7.13
CA ALA A 184 -16.13 37.20 -7.25
C ALA A 184 -15.10 37.03 -8.39
N TYR A 185 -14.66 35.80 -8.64
CA TYR A 185 -13.72 35.47 -9.72
C TYR A 185 -14.34 34.73 -10.90
N ALA A 186 -15.67 34.68 -10.98
CA ALA A 186 -16.35 34.16 -12.16
C ALA A 186 -16.07 35.06 -13.37
N SER A 187 -15.77 34.44 -14.50
CA SER A 187 -15.66 35.16 -15.76
C SER A 187 -17.04 35.55 -16.28
N SER A 188 -17.12 36.74 -16.89
CA SER A 188 -18.33 37.27 -17.53
C SER A 188 -18.49 36.84 -18.99
N ARG A 189 -17.51 36.12 -19.56
CA ARG A 189 -17.53 35.69 -20.97
C ARG A 189 -18.57 34.59 -21.22
N ARG A 190 -18.97 34.43 -22.50
CA ARG A 190 -19.87 33.34 -22.91
C ARG A 190 -19.18 31.99 -22.72
N ARG A 191 -19.90 31.03 -22.14
CA ARG A 191 -19.39 29.70 -21.75
C ARG A 191 -18.66 28.95 -22.87
N ASP A 192 -19.08 29.10 -24.13
CA ASP A 192 -18.52 28.35 -25.25
C ASP A 192 -17.17 28.93 -25.74
N GLU A 193 -17.06 30.25 -25.82
CA GLU A 193 -15.82 30.94 -26.22
C GLU A 193 -14.72 30.73 -25.17
N GLU A 194 -15.10 30.77 -23.90
CA GLU A 194 -14.14 30.64 -22.81
C GLU A 194 -13.74 29.18 -22.54
N ARG A 195 -14.60 28.19 -22.84
CA ARG A 195 -14.18 26.78 -22.83
C ARG A 195 -13.01 26.55 -23.78
N GLN A 196 -13.03 27.13 -24.99
CA GLN A 196 -11.91 27.01 -25.94
C GLN A 196 -10.63 27.71 -25.45
N GLU A 197 -10.75 28.82 -24.72
CA GLU A 197 -9.60 29.56 -24.18
C GLU A 197 -8.98 28.90 -22.93
N VAL A 198 -9.82 28.28 -22.08
CA VAL A 198 -9.36 27.47 -20.94
C VAL A 198 -8.49 26.30 -21.44
N GLU A 199 -8.81 25.76 -22.62
CA GLU A 199 -8.02 24.69 -23.23
C GLU A 199 -6.60 25.11 -23.64
N GLY A 200 -6.38 26.41 -23.91
CA GLY A 200 -5.08 26.93 -24.34
C GLY A 200 -4.20 27.51 -23.22
N SER A 201 -4.79 27.94 -22.10
CA SER A 201 -4.10 28.78 -21.09
C SER A 201 -3.74 28.08 -19.77
N SER A 202 -4.41 26.97 -19.42
CA SER A 202 -4.13 26.24 -18.16
C SER A 202 -3.22 25.04 -18.38
N ILE A 203 -2.25 24.85 -17.48
CA ILE A 203 -1.40 23.63 -17.48
C ILE A 203 -2.20 22.37 -17.07
N TYR A 204 -3.41 22.55 -16.55
CA TYR A 204 -4.36 21.49 -16.20
C TYR A 204 -5.65 21.54 -17.04
N ALA A 205 -5.54 22.04 -18.28
CA ALA A 205 -6.66 22.12 -19.21
C ALA A 205 -7.40 20.78 -19.37
N ALA A 206 -6.68 19.66 -19.47
CA ALA A 206 -7.27 18.32 -19.65
C ALA A 206 -8.16 17.91 -18.46
N GLN A 207 -7.69 18.13 -17.23
CA GLN A 207 -8.43 17.76 -16.02
C GLN A 207 -9.59 18.72 -15.79
N ARG A 208 -9.42 20.01 -16.11
CA ARG A 208 -10.49 21.00 -16.09
C ARG A 208 -11.65 20.67 -17.03
N LYS A 209 -11.45 19.88 -18.10
CA LYS A 209 -12.55 19.40 -18.97
C LYS A 209 -13.47 18.38 -18.29
N LEU A 210 -12.98 17.70 -17.25
CA LEU A 210 -13.72 16.67 -16.52
C LEU A 210 -14.62 17.26 -15.42
N VAL A 211 -14.46 18.55 -15.12
CA VAL A 211 -15.20 19.22 -14.06
C VAL A 211 -16.62 19.59 -14.52
N ASP A 212 -17.59 19.43 -13.63
CA ASP A 212 -18.97 19.85 -13.84
C ASP A 212 -19.08 21.39 -13.81
N TYR A 213 -19.21 22.01 -14.99
CA TYR A 213 -19.42 23.46 -15.14
C TYR A 213 -20.89 23.91 -15.02
N GLU A 214 -21.83 22.98 -14.80
CA GLU A 214 -23.14 23.36 -14.27
C GLU A 214 -23.01 23.70 -12.79
N TYR A 215 -22.24 22.89 -12.05
CA TYR A 215 -21.93 23.16 -10.66
C TYR A 215 -20.75 24.10 -10.45
N HIS A 216 -19.79 24.31 -11.34
CA HIS A 216 -18.65 25.24 -11.13
C HIS A 216 -18.61 26.36 -12.16
N PRO A 217 -18.23 27.60 -11.79
CA PRO A 217 -18.05 28.67 -12.77
C PRO A 217 -16.72 28.51 -13.52
N LEU A 218 -16.61 29.20 -14.66
CA LEU A 218 -15.33 29.47 -15.27
C LEU A 218 -14.67 30.63 -14.52
N TYR A 219 -13.43 30.44 -14.08
CA TYR A 219 -12.68 31.46 -13.34
C TYR A 219 -11.89 32.34 -14.30
N VAL A 220 -11.74 33.63 -14.00
CA VAL A 220 -10.87 34.54 -14.76
C VAL A 220 -9.42 34.06 -14.81
N GLU A 221 -8.70 34.38 -15.88
CA GLU A 221 -7.34 33.84 -16.15
C GLU A 221 -6.37 34.01 -14.98
N ARG A 222 -6.29 35.21 -14.40
CA ARG A 222 -5.44 35.48 -13.23
C ARG A 222 -5.73 34.54 -12.06
N ARG A 223 -7.01 34.22 -11.80
CA ARG A 223 -7.40 33.28 -10.75
C ARG A 223 -7.08 31.84 -11.14
N ARG A 224 -7.25 31.45 -12.42
CA ARG A 224 -6.86 30.12 -12.91
C ARG A 224 -5.36 29.87 -12.75
N SER A 225 -4.51 30.85 -13.07
CA SER A 225 -3.06 30.74 -12.87
C SER A 225 -2.70 30.53 -11.40
N TRP A 226 -3.38 31.24 -10.49
CA TRP A 226 -3.22 31.01 -9.06
C TRP A 226 -3.68 29.59 -8.64
N GLN A 227 -4.83 29.14 -9.14
CA GLN A 227 -5.35 27.79 -8.88
C GLN A 227 -4.39 26.70 -9.38
N ASP A 228 -3.82 26.85 -10.58
CA ASP A 228 -2.89 25.89 -11.17
C ASP A 228 -1.65 25.72 -10.29
N GLU A 229 -1.10 26.79 -9.74
CA GLU A 229 0.01 26.69 -8.80
C GLU A 229 -0.37 25.98 -7.49
N VAL A 230 -1.55 26.28 -6.95
CA VAL A 230 -2.06 25.61 -5.76
C VAL A 230 -2.20 24.10 -6.01
N ILE A 231 -2.79 23.71 -7.14
CA ILE A 231 -2.92 22.32 -7.57
C ILE A 231 -1.53 21.68 -7.74
N ARG A 232 -0.60 22.37 -8.42
CA ARG A 232 0.77 21.90 -8.65
C ARG A 232 1.49 21.62 -7.35
N ARG A 233 1.31 22.49 -6.35
CA ARG A 233 1.86 22.28 -5.01
C ARG A 233 1.29 21.04 -4.37
N VAL A 234 -0.02 20.81 -4.43
CA VAL A 234 -0.65 19.72 -3.67
C VAL A 234 -0.51 18.37 -4.37
N ALA A 235 -0.77 18.29 -5.68
CA ALA A 235 -1.01 17.08 -6.45
C ALA A 235 0.21 16.15 -6.68
N VAL A 236 1.41 16.55 -6.26
CA VAL A 236 2.64 15.76 -6.43
C VAL A 236 3.31 15.55 -5.09
N ARG A 237 3.39 14.29 -4.64
CA ARG A 237 4.02 13.95 -3.36
C ARG A 237 4.91 12.72 -3.46
N SER A 238 4.47 11.67 -4.15
CA SER A 238 5.16 10.39 -4.25
C SER A 238 5.52 10.02 -5.69
N ASP A 239 6.26 8.93 -5.84
CA ASP A 239 6.43 8.28 -7.14
C ASP A 239 5.17 7.49 -7.54
N ALA A 240 5.09 7.17 -8.83
CA ALA A 240 3.97 6.42 -9.41
C ALA A 240 3.94 4.99 -8.85
N GLN A 241 2.74 4.52 -8.55
CA GLN A 241 2.45 3.19 -7.99
C GLN A 241 1.79 2.32 -9.05
N SER A 242 2.02 1.00 -8.98
CA SER A 242 1.43 0.04 -9.91
C SER A 242 -0.05 -0.22 -9.64
N SER A 243 -0.48 -0.13 -8.38
CA SER A 243 -1.86 -0.34 -7.92
C SER A 243 -2.21 0.66 -6.80
N PRO A 244 -2.29 1.96 -7.11
CA PRO A 244 -2.48 3.01 -6.10
C PRO A 244 -3.84 2.92 -5.40
N TRP A 245 -3.86 3.25 -4.11
CA TRP A 245 -5.08 3.53 -3.36
C TRP A 245 -5.56 4.97 -3.50
N LEU A 246 -6.87 5.11 -3.66
CA LEU A 246 -7.67 6.32 -3.48
C LEU A 246 -8.51 6.14 -2.21
N VAL A 247 -8.10 6.76 -1.12
CA VAL A 247 -8.74 6.64 0.19
C VAL A 247 -9.63 7.85 0.42
N TYR A 248 -10.93 7.63 0.49
CA TYR A 248 -11.86 8.63 1.00
C TYR A 248 -12.04 8.45 2.49
N THR A 249 -11.97 9.54 3.23
CA THR A 249 -12.45 9.50 4.62
C THR A 249 -13.95 9.82 4.67
N CYS A 250 -14.66 9.10 5.53
CA CYS A 250 -16.08 9.27 5.79
C CYS A 250 -16.27 9.54 7.28
N GLY A 251 -17.25 10.35 7.65
CA GLY A 251 -17.54 10.61 9.05
C GLY A 251 -18.00 12.04 9.29
N ALA A 252 -18.76 12.20 10.36
CA ALA A 252 -19.35 13.47 10.70
C ALA A 252 -18.32 14.55 11.06
N MET A 253 -18.77 15.80 11.06
CA MET A 253 -17.95 16.92 11.54
C MET A 253 -17.57 16.67 13.01
N GLY A 254 -16.29 16.78 13.33
CA GLY A 254 -15.80 16.51 14.69
C GLY A 254 -15.57 15.02 15.03
N ALA A 255 -15.80 14.08 14.11
CA ALA A 255 -15.50 12.66 14.35
C ALA A 255 -14.00 12.37 14.52
N GLY A 256 -13.13 13.28 14.08
CA GLY A 256 -11.67 13.17 14.23
C GLY A 256 -11.00 12.34 13.14
N LYS A 257 -11.46 12.49 11.88
CA LYS A 257 -10.89 11.81 10.69
C LYS A 257 -9.40 12.06 10.52
N GLY A 258 -8.98 13.32 10.45
CA GLY A 258 -7.56 13.68 10.35
C GLY A 258 -6.74 13.14 11.53
N TYR A 259 -7.27 13.23 12.76
CA TYR A 259 -6.61 12.64 13.94
C TYR A 259 -6.43 11.12 13.79
N ALA A 260 -7.46 10.40 13.35
CA ALA A 260 -7.38 8.96 13.17
C ALA A 260 -6.33 8.56 12.12
N LEU A 261 -6.24 9.28 10.99
CA LEU A 261 -5.25 8.99 9.96
C LEU A 261 -3.84 9.39 10.37
N HIS A 262 -3.66 10.49 11.10
CA HIS A 262 -2.36 10.83 11.69
C HIS A 262 -1.92 9.77 12.70
N TRP A 263 -2.82 9.33 13.58
CA TRP A 263 -2.52 8.26 14.52
C TRP A 263 -2.10 6.97 13.79
N LEU A 264 -2.83 6.57 12.74
CA LEU A 264 -2.45 5.43 11.90
C LEU A 264 -1.08 5.63 11.24
N SER A 265 -0.78 6.86 10.84
CA SER A 265 0.52 7.21 10.27
C SER A 265 1.65 7.08 11.28
N GLU A 266 1.49 7.67 12.47
CA GLU A 266 2.48 7.66 13.55
C GLU A 266 2.88 6.23 13.92
N HIS A 267 1.95 5.30 13.83
CA HIS A 267 2.15 3.87 14.14
C HIS A 267 2.53 3.02 12.90
N GLY A 268 2.81 3.66 11.76
CA GLY A 268 3.31 2.98 10.55
C GLY A 268 2.27 2.26 9.71
N TYR A 269 0.97 2.41 10.01
CA TYR A 269 -0.11 1.76 9.25
C TYR A 269 -0.54 2.53 8.00
N PHE A 270 -0.32 3.84 7.97
CA PHE A 270 -0.75 4.70 6.85
C PHE A 270 0.26 5.83 6.60
N PRO A 271 1.28 5.64 5.74
CA PRO A 271 2.41 6.57 5.59
C PRO A 271 1.99 7.86 4.87
N LEU A 272 1.60 8.89 5.64
CA LEU A 272 1.05 10.14 5.10
C LEU A 272 2.09 10.94 4.31
N GLU A 273 3.37 10.71 4.52
CA GLU A 273 4.46 11.28 3.73
C GLU A 273 4.41 10.87 2.25
N ASP A 274 3.86 9.70 1.93
CA ASP A 274 3.81 9.13 0.58
C ASP A 274 2.41 9.19 -0.06
N ILE A 275 1.48 9.96 0.53
CA ILE A 275 0.08 10.04 0.09
C ILE A 275 -0.31 11.48 -0.21
N VAL A 276 -0.78 11.74 -1.43
CA VAL A 276 -1.32 13.05 -1.80
C VAL A 276 -2.59 13.31 -1.00
N HIS A 277 -2.50 14.23 -0.03
CA HIS A 277 -3.62 14.64 0.80
C HIS A 277 -4.40 15.78 0.14
N ILE A 278 -5.67 15.52 -0.17
CA ILE A 278 -6.61 16.43 -0.81
C ILE A 278 -7.66 16.80 0.23
N ASP A 279 -7.53 18.01 0.77
CA ASP A 279 -8.42 18.55 1.79
C ASP A 279 -8.99 19.90 1.31
N PRO A 280 -10.29 19.98 1.01
CA PRO A 280 -10.95 21.24 0.68
C PRO A 280 -10.74 22.33 1.74
N ASP A 281 -10.68 21.99 3.02
CA ASP A 281 -10.48 22.98 4.07
C ASP A 281 -9.05 23.56 4.04
N ARG A 282 -8.06 22.75 3.69
CA ARG A 282 -6.69 23.24 3.44
C ARG A 282 -6.61 24.13 2.20
N PHE A 283 -7.36 23.84 1.14
CA PHE A 283 -7.43 24.75 -0.01
C PHE A 283 -8.02 26.11 0.35
N LYS A 284 -9.00 26.17 1.25
CA LYS A 284 -9.53 27.45 1.76
C LYS A 284 -8.44 28.24 2.47
N GLU A 285 -7.65 27.60 3.33
CA GLU A 285 -6.56 28.27 4.04
C GLU A 285 -5.46 28.82 3.12
N MET A 286 -5.36 28.28 1.90
CA MET A 286 -4.44 28.77 0.87
C MET A 286 -5.02 29.94 0.06
N MET A 287 -6.33 30.20 0.13
CA MET A 287 -6.97 31.31 -0.59
C MET A 287 -6.52 32.66 -0.01
N PRO A 288 -6.05 33.60 -0.85
CA PRO A 288 -5.65 34.94 -0.41
C PRO A 288 -6.75 35.70 0.36
N GLU A 289 -8.01 35.41 0.07
CA GLU A 289 -9.18 36.06 0.67
C GLU A 289 -9.53 35.48 2.05
N TRP A 290 -9.04 34.28 2.39
CA TRP A 290 -9.44 33.55 3.59
C TRP A 290 -9.27 34.34 4.89
N PRO A 291 -8.14 35.00 5.18
CA PRO A 291 -8.00 35.82 6.39
C PRO A 291 -9.05 36.94 6.46
N GLY A 292 -9.44 37.50 5.31
CA GLY A 292 -10.41 38.58 5.22
C GLY A 292 -11.86 38.12 5.42
N TYR A 293 -12.21 36.90 4.98
CA TYR A 293 -13.50 36.30 5.32
C TYR A 293 -13.59 35.95 6.81
N VAL A 294 -12.56 35.29 7.34
CA VAL A 294 -12.53 34.86 8.76
C VAL A 294 -12.56 36.06 9.71
N SER A 295 -11.94 37.19 9.36
CA SER A 295 -11.98 38.38 10.22
C SER A 295 -13.35 39.07 10.25
N ARG A 296 -14.13 38.97 9.17
CA ARG A 296 -15.45 39.61 9.03
C ARG A 296 -16.58 38.75 9.56
N ASP A 297 -16.67 37.51 9.08
CA ASP A 297 -17.68 36.56 9.51
C ASP A 297 -17.13 35.13 9.44
N ARG A 298 -16.75 34.63 10.61
CA ARG A 298 -16.15 33.31 10.77
C ARG A 298 -17.12 32.18 10.44
N ASP A 299 -18.42 32.41 10.57
CA ASP A 299 -19.44 31.39 10.41
C ASP A 299 -19.75 31.16 8.91
N SER A 300 -19.74 32.23 8.10
CA SER A 300 -19.97 32.14 6.66
C SER A 300 -18.70 31.93 5.82
N ALA A 301 -17.52 32.26 6.33
CA ALA A 301 -16.24 32.14 5.62
C ALA A 301 -16.04 30.78 4.93
N GLY A 302 -16.34 29.70 5.65
CA GLY A 302 -16.22 28.33 5.14
C GLY A 302 -17.15 28.01 3.97
N SER A 303 -18.33 28.65 3.93
CA SER A 303 -19.34 28.50 2.87
C SER A 303 -19.00 29.36 1.65
N LEU A 304 -18.55 30.60 1.87
CA LEU A 304 -18.17 31.56 0.82
C LEU A 304 -16.97 31.08 -0.02
N THR A 305 -16.15 30.18 0.54
CA THR A 305 -14.98 29.58 -0.13
C THR A 305 -15.20 28.12 -0.53
N HIS A 306 -16.36 27.54 -0.21
CA HIS A 306 -16.57 26.10 -0.32
C HIS A 306 -16.52 25.59 -1.76
N ARG A 307 -17.22 26.28 -2.67
CA ARG A 307 -17.36 25.84 -4.06
C ARG A 307 -16.02 25.82 -4.80
N GLU A 308 -15.22 26.87 -4.65
CA GLU A 308 -13.86 26.91 -5.23
C GLU A 308 -12.91 25.89 -4.57
N SER A 309 -13.02 25.65 -3.26
CA SER A 309 -12.20 24.62 -2.62
C SER A 309 -12.53 23.20 -3.13
N GLY A 310 -13.80 22.93 -3.44
CA GLY A 310 -14.22 21.69 -4.09
C GLY A 310 -13.67 21.57 -5.51
N TYR A 311 -13.74 22.65 -6.28
CA TYR A 311 -13.17 22.74 -7.62
C TYR A 311 -11.67 22.40 -7.64
N LEU A 312 -10.90 22.98 -6.71
CA LEU A 312 -9.47 22.70 -6.54
C LEU A 312 -9.23 21.24 -6.15
N ALA A 313 -10.06 20.67 -5.27
CA ALA A 313 -9.95 19.29 -4.83
C ALA A 313 -10.19 18.30 -5.97
N GLU A 314 -11.23 18.50 -6.79
CA GLU A 314 -11.56 17.67 -7.95
C GLU A 314 -10.39 17.63 -8.96
N ILE A 315 -9.87 18.80 -9.35
CA ILE A 315 -8.75 18.86 -10.30
C ILE A 315 -7.48 18.26 -9.70
N THR A 316 -7.18 18.57 -8.44
CA THR A 316 -6.00 18.01 -7.75
C THR A 316 -6.09 16.49 -7.69
N GLN A 317 -7.28 15.93 -7.45
CA GLN A 317 -7.50 14.49 -7.43
C GLN A 317 -7.15 13.88 -8.79
N GLU A 318 -7.70 14.43 -9.87
CA GLU A 318 -7.41 13.94 -11.22
C GLU A 318 -5.92 14.01 -11.57
N VAL A 319 -5.29 15.15 -11.29
CA VAL A 319 -3.86 15.35 -11.53
C VAL A 319 -2.99 14.36 -10.73
N ALA A 320 -3.37 14.07 -9.48
CA ALA A 320 -2.67 13.08 -8.66
C ALA A 320 -2.88 11.65 -9.18
N MET A 321 -4.09 11.36 -9.68
CA MET A 321 -4.49 10.05 -10.19
C MET A 321 -3.84 9.69 -11.54
N GLU A 322 -3.75 10.64 -12.47
CA GLU A 322 -3.01 10.43 -13.72
C GLU A 322 -1.52 10.10 -13.49
N ARG A 323 -0.97 10.58 -12.39
CA ARG A 323 0.41 10.28 -11.95
C ARG A 323 0.53 8.98 -11.16
N ARG A 324 -0.57 8.24 -10.97
CA ARG A 324 -0.68 6.98 -10.23
C ARG A 324 -0.15 7.04 -8.80
N GLN A 325 -0.34 8.14 -8.09
CA GLN A 325 0.09 8.28 -6.70
C GLN A 325 -0.97 7.74 -5.73
N HIS A 326 -0.59 7.40 -4.50
CA HIS A 326 -1.59 7.23 -3.45
C HIS A 326 -2.28 8.55 -3.18
N VAL A 327 -3.61 8.52 -3.03
CA VAL A 327 -4.43 9.71 -2.81
C VAL A 327 -5.30 9.50 -1.59
N TRP A 328 -5.36 10.50 -0.72
CA TRP A 328 -6.31 10.59 0.37
C TRP A 328 -7.19 11.83 0.15
N VAL A 329 -8.50 11.63 0.02
CA VAL A 329 -9.49 12.71 -0.09
C VAL A 329 -10.22 12.86 1.25
N ASP A 330 -10.06 14.02 1.89
CA ASP A 330 -10.80 14.35 3.12
C ASP A 330 -12.21 14.84 2.77
N GLY A 331 -13.21 14.22 3.39
CA GLY A 331 -14.60 14.44 3.08
C GLY A 331 -15.53 13.89 4.14
N SER A 332 -16.80 14.25 4.03
CA SER A 332 -17.85 13.64 4.85
C SER A 332 -18.64 12.57 4.09
N LEU A 333 -18.46 12.47 2.77
CA LEU A 333 -19.13 11.50 1.89
C LEU A 333 -20.67 11.52 1.95
N ARG A 334 -21.31 12.58 2.48
CA ARG A 334 -22.75 12.63 2.77
C ARG A 334 -23.69 12.50 1.57
N ASN A 335 -23.22 12.78 0.36
CA ASN A 335 -24.04 12.72 -0.85
C ASN A 335 -23.78 11.39 -1.57
N ALA A 336 -24.48 10.35 -1.14
CA ALA A 336 -24.26 8.98 -1.60
C ALA A 336 -24.46 8.83 -3.11
N ASP A 337 -25.49 9.47 -3.66
CA ASP A 337 -25.82 9.38 -5.09
C ASP A 337 -24.72 10.00 -5.95
N TYR A 338 -24.28 11.22 -5.57
CA TYR A 338 -23.15 11.87 -6.24
C TYR A 338 -21.89 11.01 -6.19
N PHE A 339 -21.51 10.51 -5.01
CA PHE A 339 -20.29 9.71 -4.87
C PHE A 339 -20.39 8.34 -5.55
N THR A 340 -21.59 7.80 -5.73
CA THR A 340 -21.82 6.59 -6.52
C THR A 340 -21.40 6.82 -7.97
N THR A 341 -21.89 7.90 -8.59
CA THR A 341 -21.50 8.30 -9.94
C THR A 341 -19.99 8.57 -10.03
N VAL A 342 -19.44 9.32 -9.07
CA VAL A 342 -18.00 9.61 -9.03
C VAL A 342 -17.17 8.32 -8.97
N PHE A 343 -17.51 7.36 -8.10
CA PHE A 343 -16.74 6.11 -7.98
C PHE A 343 -16.81 5.27 -9.24
N GLN A 344 -17.98 5.21 -9.90
CA GLN A 344 -18.14 4.51 -11.18
C GLN A 344 -17.27 5.14 -12.28
N GLU A 345 -17.32 6.46 -12.42
CA GLU A 345 -16.51 7.19 -13.41
C GLU A 345 -15.01 7.05 -13.14
N LEU A 346 -14.60 7.14 -11.88
CA LEU A 346 -13.20 6.97 -11.49
C LEU A 346 -12.70 5.57 -11.84
N ARG A 347 -13.50 4.52 -11.65
CA ARG A 347 -13.11 3.16 -12.05
C ARG A 347 -12.93 3.01 -13.56
N LEU A 348 -13.74 3.71 -14.36
CA LEU A 348 -13.61 3.70 -15.81
C LEU A 348 -12.34 4.45 -16.27
N ARG A 349 -12.08 5.63 -15.71
CA ARG A 349 -10.96 6.50 -16.12
C ARG A 349 -9.62 6.06 -15.55
N HIS A 350 -9.64 5.49 -14.34
CA HIS A 350 -8.45 5.12 -13.58
C HIS A 350 -8.52 3.66 -13.10
N PRO A 351 -8.58 2.68 -14.01
CA PRO A 351 -8.82 1.26 -13.67
C PRO A 351 -7.72 0.61 -12.81
N ALA A 352 -6.56 1.24 -12.69
CA ALA A 352 -5.48 0.78 -11.81
C ALA A 352 -5.69 1.15 -10.32
N TYR A 353 -6.62 2.07 -10.03
CA TYR A 353 -6.87 2.52 -8.67
C TYR A 353 -7.77 1.56 -7.91
N ARG A 354 -7.46 1.43 -6.62
CA ARG A 354 -8.36 0.85 -5.62
C ARG A 354 -8.98 1.95 -4.79
N ILE A 355 -10.27 1.84 -4.53
CA ILE A 355 -11.03 2.80 -3.76
C ILE A 355 -11.25 2.25 -2.36
N ALA A 356 -10.88 3.03 -1.34
CA ALA A 356 -11.11 2.72 0.05
C ALA A 356 -11.97 3.79 0.73
N ILE A 357 -12.79 3.39 1.69
CA ILE A 357 -13.43 4.30 2.64
C ILE A 357 -12.88 4.04 4.04
N PHE A 358 -12.36 5.08 4.69
CA PHE A 358 -12.05 5.07 6.12
C PHE A 358 -13.16 5.85 6.84
N TYR A 359 -14.15 5.12 7.35
CA TYR A 359 -15.25 5.68 8.12
C TYR A 359 -14.83 5.86 9.57
N VAL A 360 -14.80 7.09 10.05
CA VAL A 360 -14.49 7.43 11.44
C VAL A 360 -15.78 7.81 12.15
N ASP A 361 -16.13 7.02 13.16
CA ASP A 361 -17.28 7.22 14.02
C ASP A 361 -16.89 7.81 15.37
N ALA A 362 -17.77 8.63 15.93
CA ALA A 362 -17.63 9.16 17.27
C ALA A 362 -19.02 9.47 17.85
N ARG A 363 -19.16 9.29 19.17
CA ARG A 363 -20.36 9.70 19.92
C ARG A 363 -20.75 11.14 19.59
N PRO A 364 -22.04 11.43 19.35
CA PRO A 364 -22.52 12.78 18.98
C PRO A 364 -22.02 13.88 19.93
N GLU A 365 -21.98 13.61 21.23
CA GLU A 365 -21.57 14.58 22.25
C GLU A 365 -20.07 14.90 22.15
N VAL A 366 -19.25 13.89 21.84
CA VAL A 366 -17.80 14.03 21.66
C VAL A 366 -17.49 14.76 20.36
N ALA A 367 -18.13 14.35 19.25
CA ALA A 367 -17.98 15.01 17.97
C ALA A 367 -18.45 16.48 18.01
N TRP A 368 -19.55 16.77 18.72
CA TRP A 368 -20.03 18.14 18.92
C TRP A 368 -19.09 18.97 19.78
N ARG A 369 -18.58 18.41 20.89
CA ARG A 369 -17.56 19.06 21.73
C ARG A 369 -16.32 19.40 20.91
N ARG A 370 -15.79 18.46 20.13
CA ARG A 370 -14.63 18.67 19.23
C ARG A 370 -14.90 19.76 18.20
N THR A 371 -16.10 19.76 17.61
CA THR A 371 -16.54 20.79 16.67
C THR A 371 -16.52 22.18 17.30
N ARG A 372 -17.02 22.33 18.55
CA ARG A 372 -16.96 23.59 19.30
C ARG A 372 -15.53 24.00 19.65
N THR A 373 -14.69 23.05 20.08
CA THR A 373 -13.27 23.33 20.37
C THR A 373 -12.54 23.80 19.11
N ARG A 374 -12.81 23.17 17.96
CA ARG A 374 -12.27 23.61 16.67
C ARG A 374 -12.76 25.01 16.31
N ALA A 375 -14.06 25.28 16.47
CA ALA A 375 -14.62 26.60 16.23
C ALA A 375 -13.95 27.69 17.08
N ALA A 376 -13.66 27.40 18.35
CA ALA A 376 -12.96 28.33 19.23
C ALA A 376 -11.50 28.59 18.78
N LYS A 377 -10.80 27.58 18.26
CA LYS A 377 -9.41 27.69 17.82
C LYS A 377 -9.25 28.31 16.44
N THR A 378 -10.07 27.89 15.48
CA THR A 378 -9.92 28.27 14.06
C THR A 378 -10.92 29.34 13.63
N GLY A 379 -11.86 29.71 14.50
CA GLY A 379 -12.99 30.57 14.19
C GLY A 379 -14.17 29.84 13.53
N ARG A 380 -13.97 28.67 12.94
CA ARG A 380 -15.00 28.01 12.12
C ARG A 380 -16.10 27.35 12.94
N ALA A 381 -17.20 28.04 13.18
CA ALA A 381 -18.39 27.42 13.75
C ALA A 381 -19.10 26.50 12.74
N VAL A 382 -19.80 25.51 13.27
CA VAL A 382 -20.66 24.62 12.49
C VAL A 382 -22.06 24.74 13.09
N PRO A 383 -23.08 25.12 12.31
CA PRO A 383 -24.45 25.14 12.79
C PRO A 383 -24.88 23.77 13.33
N LYS A 384 -25.58 23.77 14.47
CA LYS A 384 -25.98 22.52 15.16
C LYS A 384 -26.84 21.61 14.27
N ASP A 385 -27.73 22.19 13.49
CA ASP A 385 -28.60 21.44 12.58
C ASP A 385 -27.80 20.76 11.46
N LEU A 386 -26.78 21.46 10.93
CA LEU A 386 -25.89 20.90 9.92
C LEU A 386 -25.04 19.76 10.50
N PHE A 387 -24.64 19.87 11.78
CA PHE A 387 -23.97 18.78 12.50
C PHE A 387 -24.86 17.55 12.64
N HIS A 388 -26.12 17.70 13.07
CA HIS A 388 -27.03 16.55 13.19
C HIS A 388 -27.33 15.91 11.83
N LYS A 389 -27.58 16.73 10.80
CA LYS A 389 -27.72 16.24 9.41
C LYS A 389 -26.49 15.48 8.94
N SER A 390 -25.30 15.94 9.32
CA SER A 390 -24.04 15.25 9.02
C SER A 390 -23.99 13.84 9.59
N MET A 391 -24.37 13.67 10.86
CA MET A 391 -24.29 12.38 11.55
C MET A 391 -25.17 11.35 10.84
N ALA A 392 -26.43 11.71 10.57
CA ALA A 392 -27.39 10.83 9.91
C ALA A 392 -26.97 10.48 8.49
N ALA A 393 -26.55 11.48 7.70
CA ALA A 393 -26.20 11.27 6.30
C ALA A 393 -25.00 10.32 6.13
N THR A 394 -23.97 10.41 6.99
CA THR A 394 -22.77 9.57 6.81
C THR A 394 -23.01 8.07 6.96
N ALA A 395 -23.92 7.65 7.84
CA ALA A 395 -24.25 6.24 8.00
C ALA A 395 -24.99 5.68 6.76
N GLU A 396 -25.90 6.48 6.20
CA GLU A 396 -26.63 6.10 4.99
C GLU A 396 -25.72 6.07 3.77
N SER A 397 -24.86 7.08 3.60
CA SER A 397 -23.88 7.10 2.51
C SER A 397 -22.97 5.89 2.56
N LEU A 398 -22.56 5.46 3.75
CA LEU A 398 -21.74 4.28 3.89
C LEU A 398 -22.45 3.03 3.37
N ARG A 399 -23.73 2.83 3.72
CA ARG A 399 -24.54 1.70 3.26
C ARG A 399 -24.63 1.64 1.73
N VAL A 400 -24.84 2.79 1.09
CA VAL A 400 -24.96 2.91 -0.37
C VAL A 400 -23.62 2.74 -1.09
N LEU A 401 -22.54 3.29 -0.54
CA LEU A 401 -21.23 3.32 -1.21
C LEU A 401 -20.39 2.05 -1.01
N THR A 402 -20.67 1.26 0.02
CA THR A 402 -19.91 0.02 0.33
C THR A 402 -19.75 -0.92 -0.88
N PRO A 403 -20.77 -1.15 -1.73
CA PRO A 403 -20.63 -2.01 -2.92
C PRO A 403 -19.70 -1.46 -4.01
N TYR A 404 -19.34 -0.17 -3.96
CA TYR A 404 -18.55 0.50 -5.00
C TYR A 404 -17.07 0.63 -4.65
N VAL A 405 -16.66 0.23 -3.43
CA VAL A 405 -15.29 0.34 -2.93
C VAL A 405 -14.66 -1.03 -2.76
N ASP A 406 -13.33 -1.10 -2.82
CA ASP A 406 -12.57 -2.34 -2.63
C ASP A 406 -12.29 -2.60 -1.14
N PHE A 407 -12.34 -1.55 -0.32
CA PHE A 407 -12.02 -1.62 1.10
C PHE A 407 -12.80 -0.62 1.94
N LEU A 408 -13.30 -1.06 3.09
CA LEU A 408 -13.93 -0.21 4.11
C LEU A 408 -13.34 -0.50 5.49
N ALA A 409 -12.77 0.52 6.14
CA ALA A 409 -12.45 0.49 7.57
C ALA A 409 -13.47 1.30 8.37
N ARG A 410 -13.98 0.72 9.47
CA ARG A 410 -14.80 1.41 10.47
C ARG A 410 -13.95 1.66 11.71
N ILE A 411 -13.62 2.91 11.96
CA ILE A 411 -12.72 3.36 13.02
C ILE A 411 -13.54 4.10 14.07
N GLU A 412 -13.54 3.58 15.29
CA GLU A 412 -14.13 4.20 16.46
C GLU A 412 -13.15 5.21 17.08
N ASN A 413 -13.62 6.44 17.27
CA ASN A 413 -12.87 7.51 17.93
C ASN A 413 -13.75 8.15 19.01
N GLN A 414 -14.09 7.34 20.02
CA GLN A 414 -15.17 7.61 20.97
C GLN A 414 -14.79 8.55 22.12
N GLU A 415 -13.50 8.74 22.39
CA GLU A 415 -12.98 9.55 23.51
C GLU A 415 -11.70 10.28 23.11
N ASP A 416 -11.46 11.47 23.69
CA ASP A 416 -10.26 12.27 23.40
C ASP A 416 -8.98 11.68 24.01
N ALA A 417 -9.11 10.90 25.09
CA ALA A 417 -8.00 10.31 25.82
C ALA A 417 -7.65 8.88 25.36
N GLN A 418 -8.39 8.33 24.39
CA GLN A 418 -8.17 6.98 23.90
C GLN A 418 -7.73 7.01 22.43
N PRO A 419 -6.84 6.09 22.01
CA PRO A 419 -6.48 5.97 20.61
C PRO A 419 -7.70 5.53 19.78
N PRO A 420 -7.76 5.90 18.50
CA PRO A 420 -8.73 5.36 17.57
C PRO A 420 -8.63 3.83 17.50
N ARG A 421 -9.77 3.14 17.44
CA ARG A 421 -9.83 1.68 17.40
C ARG A 421 -10.52 1.22 16.10
N LEU A 422 -9.95 0.25 15.41
CA LEU A 422 -10.67 -0.40 14.31
C LEU A 422 -11.75 -1.31 14.87
N ALA A 423 -13.01 -0.97 14.63
CA ALA A 423 -14.17 -1.73 15.09
C ALA A 423 -14.48 -2.90 14.17
N ALA A 424 -14.43 -2.63 12.86
CA ALA A 424 -14.66 -3.62 11.82
C ALA A 424 -14.03 -3.15 10.51
N PHE A 425 -13.82 -4.07 9.60
CA PHE A 425 -13.51 -3.76 8.22
C PHE A 425 -14.24 -4.72 7.29
N GLU A 426 -14.51 -4.26 6.08
CA GLU A 426 -15.18 -5.01 5.04
C GLU A 426 -14.28 -4.94 3.80
N THR A 427 -13.76 -6.09 3.37
CA THR A 427 -13.04 -6.22 2.10
C THR A 427 -14.01 -6.72 1.04
N VAL A 428 -14.31 -5.89 0.05
CA VAL A 428 -15.07 -6.30 -1.14
C VAL A 428 -14.01 -6.61 -2.21
N ASP A 429 -13.45 -7.81 -2.14
CA ASP A 429 -12.21 -8.14 -2.84
C ASP A 429 -12.40 -8.35 -4.36
N SER A 430 -11.81 -7.45 -5.16
CA SER A 430 -11.33 -7.74 -6.53
C SER A 430 -9.86 -7.31 -6.72
N SER A 431 -9.06 -7.65 -5.71
CA SER A 431 -7.61 -7.86 -5.61
C SER A 431 -6.66 -6.83 -6.24
N GLY A 432 -5.98 -6.06 -5.38
CA GLY A 432 -4.73 -5.40 -5.77
C GLY A 432 -3.67 -5.26 -4.67
N ASP A 433 -3.84 -5.89 -3.49
CA ASP A 433 -2.93 -5.99 -2.30
C ASP A 433 -2.06 -4.78 -1.82
N MET A 434 -2.06 -4.41 -0.52
CA MET A 434 -1.04 -3.50 0.08
C MET A 434 -0.23 -4.21 1.17
N SER A 435 -0.29 -5.54 1.16
CA SER A 435 -0.42 -6.36 2.34
C SER A 435 -1.62 -5.81 3.15
N VAL A 436 -2.79 -6.45 3.06
CA VAL A 436 -4.12 -5.79 3.07
C VAL A 436 -4.53 -5.18 4.42
N ILE A 437 -4.02 -3.98 4.73
CA ILE A 437 -3.87 -3.37 6.07
C ILE A 437 -2.85 -4.12 6.96
N ARG A 438 -1.85 -4.78 6.35
CA ARG A 438 -1.22 -6.03 6.81
C ARG A 438 -0.87 -5.98 8.25
N ARG A 439 -1.50 -6.94 8.89
CA ARG A 439 -1.55 -7.04 10.33
C ARG A 439 -2.25 -5.81 10.85
N CYS A 440 -3.58 -5.74 10.72
CA CYS A 440 -4.37 -4.66 11.27
C CYS A 440 -4.06 -4.54 12.79
N PHE A 441 -3.02 -3.79 13.20
CA PHE A 441 -2.47 -3.61 14.57
C PHE A 441 -1.41 -4.58 15.16
N ALA A 442 -0.57 -5.34 14.42
CA ALA A 442 0.24 -6.38 15.10
C ALA A 442 1.31 -5.92 16.11
N ASP A 443 1.22 -6.50 17.32
CA ASP A 443 2.32 -6.82 18.23
C ASP A 443 3.13 -8.07 17.76
N SER A 444 4.44 -8.01 18.06
CA SER A 444 5.50 -9.06 18.17
C SER A 444 6.23 -9.66 16.94
N GLU A 445 7.45 -9.13 16.67
CA GLU A 445 8.83 -9.71 16.90
C GLU A 445 9.37 -10.94 16.06
N PRO A 446 10.71 -11.20 15.98
CA PRO A 446 11.58 -10.86 14.83
C PRO A 446 12.29 -12.06 14.13
N GLU A 447 13.13 -11.71 13.14
CA GLU A 447 13.66 -12.48 12.00
C GLU A 447 14.66 -13.64 12.25
N ALA A 448 14.86 -14.15 13.47
CA ALA A 448 15.97 -15.08 13.74
C ALA A 448 15.73 -16.59 13.47
N GLU A 449 14.58 -17.02 12.95
CA GLU A 449 14.22 -18.46 12.83
C GLU A 449 14.09 -18.99 11.40
N PHE A 450 15.04 -18.70 10.50
CA PHE A 450 15.05 -19.29 9.16
C PHE A 450 15.61 -20.73 9.08
N ALA A 451 15.94 -21.37 10.22
CA ALA A 451 16.67 -22.64 10.24
C ALA A 451 15.86 -23.91 10.52
N ASN A 452 14.59 -23.83 10.95
CA ASN A 452 13.87 -25.04 11.43
C ASN A 452 12.77 -25.53 10.46
N PHE A 453 13.11 -26.52 9.62
CA PHE A 453 12.12 -27.37 8.92
C PHE A 453 11.55 -28.40 9.92
N PRO A 454 10.23 -28.71 9.93
CA PRO A 454 9.22 -28.58 8.87
C PRO A 454 8.46 -27.25 8.82
N GLN A 455 8.87 -26.22 9.57
CA GLN A 455 8.09 -24.99 9.74
C GLN A 455 8.37 -23.91 8.68
N ARG A 456 9.37 -24.07 7.80
CA ARG A 456 9.51 -23.22 6.59
C ARG A 456 10.10 -24.07 5.46
N ARG A 457 9.35 -24.28 4.37
CA ARG A 457 9.90 -24.86 3.13
C ARG A 457 10.71 -23.78 2.43
N GLY A 458 11.92 -24.11 1.97
CA GLY A 458 12.72 -23.21 1.14
C GLY A 458 12.02 -22.84 -0.18
N PRO A 459 12.59 -21.90 -0.97
CA PRO A 459 12.06 -21.55 -2.28
C PRO A 459 11.90 -22.80 -3.16
N LEU A 460 10.71 -22.99 -3.73
CA LEU A 460 10.48 -23.89 -4.84
C LEU A 460 11.10 -23.29 -6.10
N ARG A 461 12.02 -24.03 -6.70
CA ARG A 461 12.56 -23.67 -8.01
C ARG A 461 11.70 -24.31 -9.08
N LEU A 462 11.36 -23.52 -10.08
CA LEU A 462 10.60 -23.96 -11.24
C LEU A 462 11.56 -24.12 -12.43
N ARG A 463 11.53 -25.29 -13.05
CA ARG A 463 12.26 -25.55 -14.31
C ARG A 463 11.25 -25.79 -15.43
N ARG A 464 11.48 -25.15 -16.57
CA ARG A 464 10.65 -25.33 -17.76
C ARG A 464 10.90 -26.72 -18.33
N CYS A 465 9.85 -27.51 -18.51
CA CYS A 465 9.92 -28.84 -19.11
C CYS A 465 9.62 -28.79 -20.60
N PHE A 466 8.52 -28.12 -20.96
CA PHE A 466 8.01 -28.10 -22.32
C PHE A 466 7.54 -26.69 -22.71
N ASP A 467 7.81 -26.29 -23.95
CA ASP A 467 7.23 -25.10 -24.59
C ASP A 467 6.37 -25.60 -25.77
N THR A 468 5.06 -25.36 -25.75
CA THR A 468 4.16 -25.93 -26.76
C THR A 468 4.25 -25.18 -28.11
N ALA A 469 4.98 -24.07 -28.15
CA ALA A 469 5.14 -23.25 -29.36
C ALA A 469 6.01 -23.88 -30.46
N THR A 470 6.83 -24.91 -30.19
CA THR A 470 7.88 -25.30 -31.13
C THR A 470 7.72 -26.62 -31.85
N HIS A 471 7.24 -27.72 -31.26
CA HIS A 471 7.10 -28.98 -32.02
C HIS A 471 6.21 -29.96 -31.25
N TYR A 472 4.94 -30.11 -31.63
CA TYR A 472 4.21 -31.37 -31.43
C TYR A 472 2.89 -31.28 -32.23
N GLU A 473 2.56 -32.31 -33.00
CA GLU A 473 1.34 -32.34 -33.81
C GLU A 473 0.09 -32.08 -32.94
N PRO A 474 -0.86 -31.25 -33.39
CA PRO A 474 -2.04 -30.86 -32.64
C PRO A 474 -3.08 -32.00 -32.66
N ARG A 475 -2.79 -33.08 -31.95
CA ARG A 475 -3.75 -34.16 -31.65
C ARG A 475 -3.90 -34.48 -30.16
N ALA A 476 -3.34 -33.66 -29.27
CA ALA A 476 -3.67 -33.64 -27.84
C ALA A 476 -4.49 -32.36 -27.55
N ARG A 477 -5.77 -32.36 -27.93
CA ARG A 477 -6.93 -32.65 -27.08
C ARG A 477 -7.05 -31.67 -25.92
N THR A 478 -8.05 -30.80 -26.07
CA THR A 478 -8.89 -30.30 -24.98
C THR A 478 -8.99 -31.33 -23.86
N LEU A 479 -9.04 -30.86 -22.60
CA LEU A 479 -9.61 -31.65 -21.50
C LEU A 479 -10.82 -32.42 -22.08
N GLU A 480 -10.78 -33.76 -22.12
CA GLU A 480 -11.88 -34.51 -22.73
C GLU A 480 -13.19 -34.03 -22.07
N ASP A 481 -14.23 -33.71 -22.84
CA ASP A 481 -15.44 -33.02 -22.31
C ASP A 481 -16.10 -33.78 -21.13
N GLU A 482 -15.83 -35.09 -21.01
CA GLU A 482 -16.25 -35.93 -19.88
C GLU A 482 -15.48 -35.67 -18.56
N CYS A 483 -14.36 -34.94 -18.60
CA CYS A 483 -13.47 -34.68 -17.45
C CYS A 483 -13.87 -33.46 -16.61
N LEU A 484 -14.71 -32.54 -17.09
CA LEU A 484 -15.17 -31.40 -16.27
C LEU A 484 -16.12 -31.85 -15.14
N ALA A 485 -16.69 -33.06 -15.22
CA ALA A 485 -17.53 -33.67 -14.19
C ALA A 485 -16.74 -34.54 -13.19
N LYS A 486 -15.46 -34.85 -13.46
CA LYS A 486 -14.61 -35.67 -12.60
C LYS A 486 -13.60 -34.79 -11.86
N PRO A 487 -13.22 -35.12 -10.61
CA PRO A 487 -12.29 -34.30 -9.82
C PRO A 487 -10.85 -34.24 -10.37
N PHE A 488 -10.53 -34.98 -11.44
CA PHE A 488 -9.18 -35.10 -11.99
C PHE A 488 -9.21 -34.95 -13.51
N ALA A 489 -8.32 -34.12 -14.04
CA ALA A 489 -8.06 -33.98 -15.46
C ALA A 489 -6.85 -34.84 -15.86
N THR A 490 -6.80 -35.31 -17.11
CA THR A 490 -5.57 -35.92 -17.65
C THR A 490 -5.04 -35.06 -18.78
N ALA A 491 -3.75 -34.74 -18.74
CA ALA A 491 -3.03 -34.09 -19.82
C ALA A 491 -2.17 -35.15 -20.54
N GLN A 492 -2.17 -35.14 -21.87
CA GLN A 492 -1.23 -35.94 -22.64
C GLN A 492 -0.15 -35.02 -23.20
N ILE A 493 1.10 -35.26 -22.82
CA ILE A 493 2.26 -34.56 -23.38
C ILE A 493 3.10 -35.63 -24.06
N ALA A 494 3.34 -35.46 -25.36
CA ALA A 494 3.98 -36.49 -26.17
C ALA A 494 3.24 -37.85 -26.06
N ASP A 495 3.98 -38.92 -25.76
CA ASP A 495 3.50 -40.28 -25.59
C ASP A 495 3.04 -40.60 -24.16
N GLN A 496 3.11 -39.63 -23.23
CA GLN A 496 2.86 -39.85 -21.82
C GLN A 496 1.61 -39.12 -21.32
N ARG A 497 0.90 -39.78 -20.40
CA ARG A 497 -0.32 -39.26 -19.79
C ARG A 497 -0.03 -38.84 -18.36
N PHE A 498 -0.23 -37.56 -18.08
CA PHE A 498 -0.11 -36.93 -16.77
C PHE A 498 -1.50 -36.77 -16.15
N THR A 499 -1.66 -37.16 -14.89
CA THR A 499 -2.90 -36.93 -14.14
C THR A 499 -2.75 -35.63 -13.36
N MET A 500 -3.62 -34.66 -13.64
CA MET A 500 -3.68 -33.42 -12.89
C MET A 500 -4.36 -33.69 -11.54
N ALA A 501 -3.68 -33.33 -10.45
CA ALA A 501 -4.22 -33.44 -9.10
C ALA A 501 -5.27 -32.36 -8.81
N SER A 502 -5.39 -31.36 -9.68
CA SER A 502 -6.35 -30.29 -9.60
C SER A 502 -7.06 -30.06 -10.93
N ALA A 503 -8.30 -29.56 -10.85
CA ALA A 503 -8.94 -28.94 -12.00
C ALA A 503 -8.16 -27.67 -12.43
N PRO A 504 -8.34 -27.19 -13.67
CA PRO A 504 -7.85 -25.86 -14.06
C PRO A 504 -8.41 -24.77 -13.15
N HIS A 505 -7.54 -23.93 -12.64
CA HIS A 505 -7.86 -22.81 -11.77
C HIS A 505 -7.50 -21.49 -12.45
N ILE A 506 -8.33 -20.47 -12.27
CA ILE A 506 -8.08 -19.12 -12.82
C ILE A 506 -6.78 -18.58 -12.20
N LEU A 507 -5.87 -18.16 -13.06
CA LEU A 507 -4.58 -17.61 -12.68
C LEU A 507 -4.72 -16.12 -12.34
N ASN A 508 -4.97 -15.77 -11.07
CA ASN A 508 -5.09 -14.38 -10.63
C ASN A 508 -3.75 -13.75 -10.16
N TRP A 509 -2.63 -14.15 -10.78
CA TRP A 509 -1.30 -13.68 -10.37
C TRP A 509 -0.98 -12.32 -11.01
N GLY A 510 -0.43 -11.39 -10.23
CA GLY A 510 0.03 -10.09 -10.72
C GLY A 510 1.18 -10.20 -11.74
N SER A 511 1.35 -9.18 -12.59
CA SER A 511 2.29 -9.24 -13.73
C SER A 511 3.76 -9.48 -13.33
N ALA A 512 4.19 -8.96 -12.18
CA ALA A 512 5.54 -9.21 -11.65
C ALA A 512 5.74 -10.68 -11.26
N VAL A 513 4.75 -11.27 -10.59
CA VAL A 513 4.75 -12.69 -10.19
C VAL A 513 4.73 -13.58 -11.43
N ARG A 514 3.85 -13.28 -12.39
CA ARG A 514 3.78 -13.99 -13.67
C ARG A 514 5.13 -13.98 -14.39
N ARG A 515 5.82 -12.84 -14.49
CA ARG A 515 7.16 -12.76 -15.10
C ARG A 515 8.20 -13.59 -14.35
N ARG A 516 8.22 -13.55 -13.01
CA ARG A 516 9.20 -14.29 -12.18
C ARG A 516 8.96 -15.80 -12.13
N ALA A 517 7.71 -16.23 -12.25
CA ALA A 517 7.35 -17.65 -12.36
C ALA A 517 7.33 -18.13 -13.82
N ASP A 518 7.76 -17.27 -14.77
CA ASP A 518 7.78 -17.56 -16.20
C ASP A 518 6.42 -18.07 -16.71
N VAL A 519 5.35 -17.44 -16.25
CA VAL A 519 4.00 -17.69 -16.72
C VAL A 519 3.84 -17.08 -18.11
N PRO A 520 3.33 -17.83 -19.11
CA PRO A 520 2.98 -17.27 -20.42
C PRO A 520 2.00 -16.09 -20.29
N PRO A 521 2.19 -14.98 -21.01
CA PRO A 521 1.27 -13.83 -20.94
C PRO A 521 -0.19 -14.18 -21.26
N SER A 522 -0.40 -15.15 -22.15
CA SER A 522 -1.73 -15.65 -22.55
C SER A 522 -2.32 -16.69 -21.60
N ALA A 523 -1.59 -17.11 -20.55
CA ALA A 523 -2.12 -18.06 -19.59
C ALA A 523 -3.25 -17.43 -18.77
N VAL A 524 -4.39 -18.12 -18.79
CA VAL A 524 -5.59 -17.77 -18.02
C VAL A 524 -5.83 -18.75 -16.89
N PHE A 525 -5.46 -20.02 -17.08
CA PHE A 525 -5.58 -21.04 -16.05
C PHE A 525 -4.22 -21.64 -15.69
N PHE A 526 -4.19 -22.31 -14.55
CA PHE A 526 -3.16 -23.29 -14.25
C PHE A 526 -3.75 -24.51 -13.55
N ALA A 527 -3.06 -25.64 -13.61
CA ALA A 527 -3.39 -26.82 -12.82
C ALA A 527 -2.13 -27.53 -12.32
N PHE A 528 -2.27 -28.20 -11.19
CA PHE A 528 -1.19 -28.93 -10.53
C PHE A 528 -1.16 -30.38 -11.03
N CYS A 529 0.03 -30.90 -11.28
CA CYS A 529 0.27 -32.30 -11.61
C CYS A 529 1.00 -32.98 -10.45
N ASP A 530 0.46 -34.11 -9.99
CA ASP A 530 1.15 -34.97 -9.03
C ASP A 530 2.42 -35.59 -9.67
N PRO A 531 3.40 -35.99 -8.86
CA PRO A 531 4.45 -36.91 -9.29
C PRO A 531 3.85 -38.22 -9.83
N LEU A 532 4.58 -38.91 -10.70
CA LEU A 532 4.20 -40.24 -11.17
C LEU A 532 4.75 -41.31 -10.22
N ASP A 533 3.88 -42.22 -9.77
CA ASP A 533 4.26 -43.34 -8.90
C ASP A 533 5.13 -44.38 -9.65
N ASP A 534 4.80 -44.65 -10.93
CA ASP A 534 5.57 -45.54 -11.80
C ASP A 534 6.59 -44.74 -12.61
N ARG A 535 7.82 -44.65 -12.08
CA ARG A 535 8.96 -44.15 -12.85
C ARG A 535 9.30 -45.18 -13.92
N ALA A 536 9.05 -44.84 -15.18
CA ALA A 536 9.72 -45.55 -16.26
C ALA A 536 11.20 -45.14 -16.19
N ASP A 537 12.10 -46.10 -15.96
CA ASP A 537 13.54 -45.91 -16.18
C ASP A 537 13.78 -45.76 -17.69
N ASP A 538 13.34 -44.63 -18.24
CA ASP A 538 13.69 -44.20 -19.58
C ASP A 538 14.90 -43.28 -19.49
N ASP A 539 16.09 -43.87 -19.64
CA ASP A 539 17.37 -43.17 -19.68
C ASP A 539 17.41 -42.07 -20.78
N ARG A 540 16.43 -42.03 -21.70
CA ARG A 540 16.32 -41.03 -22.77
C ARG A 540 15.47 -39.81 -22.39
N ALA A 541 14.74 -39.84 -21.27
CA ALA A 541 13.96 -38.70 -20.82
C ALA A 541 14.88 -37.51 -20.48
N ASP A 542 14.51 -36.31 -20.92
CA ASP A 542 15.26 -35.12 -20.51
C ASP A 542 15.14 -34.88 -19.00
N GLU A 543 16.14 -34.21 -18.43
CA GLU A 543 16.21 -33.96 -16.99
C GLU A 543 14.97 -33.21 -16.46
N ALA A 544 14.37 -32.31 -17.25
CA ALA A 544 13.21 -31.54 -16.81
C ALA A 544 11.93 -32.41 -16.75
N ARG A 545 11.80 -33.38 -17.66
CA ARG A 545 10.78 -34.42 -17.63
C ARG A 545 10.96 -35.31 -16.41
N GLN A 546 12.17 -35.79 -16.15
CA GLN A 546 12.46 -36.58 -14.94
C GLN A 546 12.12 -35.81 -13.65
N GLN A 547 12.36 -34.49 -13.61
CA GLN A 547 11.95 -33.65 -12.47
C GLN A 547 10.43 -33.51 -12.36
N LEU A 548 9.70 -33.41 -13.48
CA LEU A 548 8.24 -33.36 -13.47
C LEU A 548 7.65 -34.67 -12.95
N GLU A 549 8.19 -35.80 -13.39
CA GLU A 549 7.78 -37.13 -12.94
C GLU A 549 8.11 -37.34 -11.47
N ALA A 550 9.26 -36.86 -11.00
CA ALA A 550 9.71 -37.05 -9.62
C ALA A 550 9.03 -36.12 -8.61
N ASN A 551 8.75 -34.87 -8.99
CA ASN A 551 8.31 -33.82 -8.04
C ASN A 551 6.95 -33.21 -8.37
N GLY A 552 6.33 -33.59 -9.49
CA GLY A 552 5.15 -32.91 -9.99
C GLY A 552 5.48 -31.51 -10.54
N GLY A 553 4.44 -30.75 -10.86
CA GLY A 553 4.60 -29.46 -11.52
C GLY A 553 3.33 -28.65 -11.74
N LEU A 554 3.50 -27.54 -12.45
CA LEU A 554 2.43 -26.61 -12.83
C LEU A 554 2.25 -26.61 -14.35
N PHE A 555 1.00 -26.72 -14.78
CA PHE A 555 0.57 -26.61 -16.17
C PHE A 555 -0.15 -25.29 -16.32
N TYR A 556 0.28 -24.43 -17.25
CA TYR A 556 -0.38 -23.17 -17.57
C TYR A 556 -1.20 -23.33 -18.84
N LEU A 557 -2.46 -22.88 -18.83
CA LEU A 557 -3.41 -23.08 -19.92
C LEU A 557 -4.04 -21.75 -20.37
N ASP A 558 -4.44 -21.67 -21.64
CA ASP A 558 -5.23 -20.55 -22.20
C ASP A 558 -6.74 -20.71 -21.96
N LEU A 559 -7.54 -19.79 -22.51
CA LEU A 559 -9.01 -19.80 -22.40
C LEU A 559 -9.66 -21.06 -23.02
N GLN A 560 -8.98 -21.74 -23.92
CA GLN A 560 -9.44 -22.96 -24.58
C GLN A 560 -8.93 -24.22 -23.86
N HIS A 561 -8.30 -24.06 -22.69
CA HIS A 561 -7.61 -25.11 -21.94
C HIS A 561 -6.47 -25.78 -22.73
N THR A 562 -5.88 -25.06 -23.69
CA THR A 562 -4.65 -25.50 -24.36
C THR A 562 -3.50 -25.32 -23.41
N ILE A 563 -2.65 -26.35 -23.26
CA ILE A 563 -1.43 -26.24 -22.46
C ILE A 563 -0.45 -25.31 -23.18
N LEU A 564 -0.11 -24.20 -22.52
CA LEU A 564 0.86 -23.22 -23.01
C LEU A 564 2.27 -23.51 -22.50
N ARG A 565 2.37 -24.02 -21.27
CA ARG A 565 3.66 -24.27 -20.62
C ARG A 565 3.53 -25.27 -19.47
N VAL A 566 4.59 -26.03 -19.25
CA VAL A 566 4.71 -27.00 -18.16
C VAL A 566 6.00 -26.72 -17.40
N MET A 567 5.89 -26.57 -16.08
CA MET A 567 7.01 -26.31 -15.17
C MET A 567 7.10 -27.43 -14.13
N ALA A 568 8.27 -28.07 -14.00
CA ALA A 568 8.55 -29.01 -12.91
C ALA A 568 9.03 -28.26 -11.66
N PHE A 569 8.73 -28.82 -10.49
CA PHE A 569 9.42 -28.45 -9.27
C PHE A 569 10.81 -29.10 -9.22
N CYS A 570 11.80 -28.35 -8.73
CA CYS A 570 13.17 -28.84 -8.62
C CYS A 570 13.73 -28.57 -7.22
N ALA A 571 14.36 -29.58 -6.61
CA ALA A 571 14.87 -29.47 -5.24
C ALA A 571 16.23 -28.75 -5.13
N ASN A 572 17.07 -28.75 -6.18
CA ASN A 572 18.51 -28.43 -6.01
C ASN A 572 19.18 -27.62 -7.13
N ASP A 573 18.44 -27.11 -8.10
CA ASP A 573 19.08 -26.44 -9.23
C ASP A 573 19.48 -25.00 -8.89
N LYS A 574 20.76 -24.74 -8.56
CA LYS A 574 21.24 -23.39 -8.22
C LYS A 574 21.18 -22.41 -9.39
N SER A 575 20.96 -22.90 -10.63
CA SER A 575 20.96 -22.08 -11.84
C SER A 575 19.58 -21.49 -12.18
N THR A 576 18.50 -22.01 -11.59
CA THR A 576 17.14 -21.54 -11.89
C THR A 576 16.82 -20.23 -11.18
N ARG A 577 16.56 -19.18 -11.97
CA ARG A 577 16.17 -17.84 -11.48
C ARG A 577 14.68 -17.71 -11.15
N LEU A 578 13.89 -18.73 -11.45
CA LEU A 578 12.43 -18.75 -11.26
C LEU A 578 12.11 -19.38 -9.91
N MET A 579 11.65 -18.57 -8.95
CA MET A 579 11.36 -19.02 -7.59
C MET A 579 9.93 -18.69 -7.18
N LEU A 580 9.21 -19.70 -6.71
CA LEU A 580 8.05 -19.53 -5.83
C LEU A 580 8.52 -19.84 -4.40
N ARG A 581 8.01 -19.15 -3.38
CA ARG A 581 8.32 -19.50 -1.98
C ARG A 581 7.07 -20.06 -1.32
N PHE A 582 7.24 -20.98 -0.38
CA PHE A 582 6.15 -21.32 0.52
C PHE A 582 6.22 -20.41 1.75
N ASN A 583 5.07 -19.96 2.21
CA ASN A 583 4.93 -19.33 3.52
C ASN A 583 5.12 -20.38 4.64
N PRO A 584 5.29 -19.92 5.91
CA PRO A 584 5.21 -20.80 7.07
C PRO A 584 3.91 -21.63 7.02
N PRO A 585 3.91 -22.88 7.51
CA PRO A 585 2.74 -23.70 7.50
C PRO A 585 1.66 -23.13 8.40
N GLU A 586 0.43 -23.16 7.91
CA GLU A 586 -0.76 -22.74 8.62
C GLU A 586 -1.56 -24.00 9.00
N PRO A 587 -1.97 -24.16 10.27
CA PRO A 587 -2.82 -25.28 10.65
C PRO A 587 -4.19 -25.13 9.99
N LEU A 588 -4.67 -26.18 9.31
CA LEU A 588 -6.01 -26.22 8.78
C LEU A 588 -7.00 -26.82 9.78
N PRO A 589 -8.23 -26.28 9.87
CA PRO A 589 -9.26 -26.83 10.75
C PRO A 589 -9.70 -28.22 10.28
N GLN A 590 -10.19 -29.05 11.20
CA GLN A 590 -10.66 -30.41 10.88
C GLN A 590 -11.79 -30.42 9.83
N ALA A 591 -12.59 -29.35 9.74
CA ALA A 591 -13.60 -29.19 8.70
C ALA A 591 -12.99 -29.17 7.28
N ALA A 592 -11.78 -28.62 7.12
CA ALA A 592 -11.04 -28.66 5.86
C ALA A 592 -10.64 -30.10 5.50
N ALA A 593 -10.29 -30.94 6.49
CA ALA A 593 -10.00 -32.36 6.28
C ALA A 593 -11.16 -33.09 5.60
N ALA A 594 -12.39 -32.78 6.02
CA ALA A 594 -13.60 -33.39 5.48
C ALA A 594 -13.85 -32.97 4.03
N VAL A 595 -13.54 -31.73 3.66
CA VAL A 595 -13.62 -31.24 2.27
C VAL A 595 -12.53 -31.89 1.41
N LEU A 596 -11.32 -32.03 1.95
CA LEU A 596 -10.15 -32.59 1.26
C LEU A 596 -10.12 -34.12 1.23
N ARG A 597 -11.09 -34.81 1.87
CA ARG A 597 -11.07 -36.27 2.10
C ARG A 597 -10.81 -37.10 0.84
N HIS A 598 -11.30 -36.65 -0.32
CA HIS A 598 -11.21 -37.36 -1.60
C HIS A 598 -9.98 -36.97 -2.44
N ARG A 599 -9.19 -36.00 -1.93
CA ARG A 599 -8.03 -35.43 -2.62
C ARG A 599 -6.70 -35.88 -2.02
N TRP A 600 -6.73 -36.54 -0.87
CA TRP A 600 -5.52 -37.09 -0.27
C TRP A 600 -4.85 -38.10 -1.19
N ARG A 601 -3.54 -37.98 -1.28
CA ARG A 601 -2.64 -38.89 -1.98
C ARG A 601 -1.55 -39.31 -1.02
N LEU A 602 -1.16 -40.58 -1.09
CA LEU A 602 0.03 -41.06 -0.41
C LEU A 602 1.23 -40.25 -0.88
N LEU A 603 2.13 -39.94 0.05
CA LEU A 603 3.35 -39.22 -0.27
C LEU A 603 4.36 -40.21 -0.90
N PRO A 604 4.81 -40.00 -2.15
CA PRO A 604 5.78 -40.91 -2.79
C PRO A 604 7.14 -40.88 -2.08
N GLU A 605 7.87 -41.99 -2.13
CA GLU A 605 9.25 -42.04 -1.63
C GLU A 605 10.14 -41.04 -2.39
N GLY A 606 10.80 -40.15 -1.66
CA GLY A 606 11.70 -39.14 -2.23
C GLY A 606 11.01 -37.87 -2.77
N HIS A 607 9.68 -37.75 -2.65
CA HIS A 607 8.99 -36.48 -2.88
C HIS A 607 9.57 -35.39 -1.95
N LEU A 608 9.36 -34.11 -2.27
CA LEU A 608 9.89 -32.92 -1.57
C LEU A 608 9.90 -32.97 -0.02
N ALA A 609 9.16 -33.88 0.63
CA ALA A 609 9.26 -34.17 2.06
C ALA A 609 10.32 -35.25 2.38
N ARG A 610 11.49 -34.82 2.87
CA ARG A 610 12.44 -35.70 3.58
C ARG A 610 12.09 -35.92 5.07
N SER A 611 10.91 -35.47 5.56
CA SER A 611 10.49 -35.70 6.96
C SER A 611 9.58 -36.91 7.07
N THR A 612 9.90 -37.76 8.04
CA THR A 612 9.38 -39.13 8.22
C THR A 612 7.92 -39.26 8.69
N SER A 613 7.18 -38.17 8.95
CA SER A 613 5.85 -38.25 9.61
C SER A 613 4.64 -37.81 8.78
N ALA A 614 4.84 -37.14 7.64
CA ALA A 614 3.72 -36.85 6.72
C ALA A 614 3.41 -38.10 5.90
N THR A 615 2.16 -38.55 5.91
CA THR A 615 1.75 -39.76 5.18
C THR A 615 0.99 -39.44 3.90
N HIS A 616 0.29 -38.32 3.88
CA HIS A 616 -0.50 -37.89 2.74
C HIS A 616 -0.30 -36.41 2.44
N HIS A 617 -0.58 -36.06 1.20
CA HIS A 617 -0.62 -34.68 0.73
C HIS A 617 -1.75 -34.45 -0.25
N CYS A 618 -2.11 -33.19 -0.46
CA CYS A 618 -2.94 -32.77 -1.57
C CYS A 618 -2.62 -31.31 -1.92
N TRP A 619 -2.91 -30.93 -3.17
CA TRP A 619 -2.89 -29.53 -3.58
C TRP A 619 -4.19 -28.84 -3.21
N ILE A 620 -4.16 -27.55 -2.86
CA ILE A 620 -5.34 -26.70 -2.79
C ILE A 620 -5.24 -25.54 -3.77
N ALA A 621 -6.38 -25.20 -4.36
CA ALA A 621 -6.47 -24.13 -5.34
C ALA A 621 -6.29 -22.74 -4.71
N PRO A 622 -5.93 -21.73 -5.51
CA PRO A 622 -5.98 -20.34 -5.07
C PRO A 622 -7.34 -19.98 -4.48
N CYS A 623 -7.34 -19.45 -3.26
CA CYS A 623 -8.54 -18.99 -2.58
C CYS A 623 -9.63 -20.08 -2.43
N GLU A 624 -9.25 -21.36 -2.39
CA GLU A 624 -10.20 -22.46 -2.27
C GLU A 624 -10.96 -22.39 -0.94
N ASN A 625 -12.29 -22.57 -0.99
CA ASN A 625 -13.12 -22.60 0.22
C ASN A 625 -13.08 -23.98 0.88
N LEU A 626 -12.44 -24.06 2.04
CA LEU A 626 -12.32 -25.28 2.83
C LEU A 626 -13.09 -25.14 4.14
N GLY A 627 -14.38 -25.50 4.10
CA GLY A 627 -15.22 -25.50 5.31
C GLY A 627 -15.64 -24.11 5.78
N GLY A 628 -15.84 -23.17 4.85
CA GLY A 628 -16.36 -21.82 5.13
C GLY A 628 -15.29 -20.71 5.11
N ALA A 629 -14.01 -21.06 4.96
CA ALA A 629 -12.90 -20.11 4.88
C ALA A 629 -12.09 -20.34 3.60
N ARG A 630 -11.57 -19.25 3.01
CA ARG A 630 -10.69 -19.29 1.82
C ARG A 630 -9.24 -19.27 2.25
N TYR A 631 -8.43 -20.15 1.65
CA TYR A 631 -7.01 -20.30 1.99
C TYR A 631 -6.10 -20.09 0.78
N ALA A 632 -4.82 -19.78 1.03
CA ALA A 632 -3.72 -19.72 0.07
C ALA A 632 -4.06 -18.96 -1.24
N PRO A 633 -3.83 -17.63 -1.31
CA PRO A 633 -4.24 -16.82 -2.46
C PRO A 633 -3.56 -17.20 -3.79
N TYR A 634 -2.47 -17.97 -3.74
CA TYR A 634 -1.74 -18.47 -4.90
C TYR A 634 -1.78 -20.00 -5.03
N GLY A 635 -2.62 -20.68 -4.24
CA GLY A 635 -2.62 -22.12 -4.06
C GLY A 635 -1.56 -22.57 -3.06
N GLY A 636 -1.56 -23.84 -2.69
CA GLY A 636 -0.61 -24.37 -1.71
C GLY A 636 -0.70 -25.87 -1.55
N GLN A 637 0.26 -26.44 -0.84
CA GLN A 637 0.27 -27.87 -0.58
C GLN A 637 -0.11 -28.16 0.86
N VAL A 638 -1.05 -29.08 1.08
CA VAL A 638 -1.46 -29.52 2.40
C VAL A 638 -0.85 -30.87 2.68
N PHE A 639 -0.30 -31.04 3.88
CA PHE A 639 0.21 -32.32 4.38
C PHE A 639 -0.61 -32.80 5.56
N TYR A 640 -0.81 -34.11 5.62
CA TYR A 640 -1.46 -34.81 6.71
C TYR A 640 -0.43 -35.57 7.54
N PHE A 641 -0.37 -35.23 8.83
CA PHE A 641 0.52 -35.85 9.82
C PHE A 641 -0.32 -36.74 10.74
N ALA A 642 -0.01 -38.04 10.75
CA ALA A 642 -0.65 -39.01 11.63
C ALA A 642 -0.06 -38.91 13.04
N ALA A 643 -0.90 -39.09 14.06
CA ALA A 643 -0.50 -38.87 15.45
C ALA A 643 0.48 -39.90 16.02
N ASP A 644 0.51 -41.13 15.48
CA ASP A 644 1.37 -42.22 15.98
C ASP A 644 1.61 -43.28 14.88
N HIS A 645 2.88 -43.65 14.65
CA HIS A 645 3.31 -44.67 13.68
C HIS A 645 3.30 -46.10 14.25
N THR A 646 2.17 -46.56 14.78
CA THR A 646 1.96 -48.00 14.98
C THR A 646 0.85 -48.47 14.06
N MET A 647 1.23 -48.95 12.87
CA MET A 647 0.30 -49.61 11.94
C MET A 647 -0.08 -50.98 12.49
N PRO A 648 -1.35 -51.25 12.83
CA PRO A 648 -1.82 -52.62 12.96
C PRO A 648 -2.02 -53.17 11.54
N GLY A 649 -1.34 -54.26 11.20
CA GLY A 649 -1.61 -54.99 9.96
C GLY A 649 -3.07 -55.43 9.92
N GLY A 650 -3.82 -54.97 8.90
CA GLY A 650 -5.22 -55.36 8.72
C GLY A 650 -5.89 -54.59 7.59
N SER A 651 -6.07 -55.26 6.46
CA SER A 651 -6.87 -54.81 5.32
C SER A 651 -8.35 -54.72 5.70
N SER A 652 -8.88 -53.51 5.89
CA SER A 652 -10.26 -53.13 5.56
C SER A 652 -10.59 -51.66 5.91
N GLY A 653 -10.62 -50.81 4.89
CA GLY A 653 -11.74 -49.92 4.55
C GLY A 653 -12.51 -49.12 5.59
N ASN A 654 -11.95 -48.74 6.74
CA ASN A 654 -12.66 -47.88 7.71
C ASN A 654 -11.93 -46.57 8.02
N LEU A 655 -12.75 -45.50 7.98
CA LEU A 655 -12.44 -44.09 8.11
C LEU A 655 -11.43 -43.74 9.22
N LEU A 656 -10.48 -42.88 8.85
CA LEU A 656 -9.55 -42.16 9.73
C LEU A 656 -10.28 -41.65 11.00
N SER A 657 -9.96 -42.24 12.15
CA SER A 657 -10.47 -41.80 13.46
C SER A 657 -9.69 -40.57 13.96
N PRO A 658 -10.32 -39.54 14.58
CA PRO A 658 -9.80 -38.18 14.63
C PRO A 658 -8.93 -37.85 15.86
N ARG A 659 -8.30 -38.83 16.52
CA ARG A 659 -7.47 -38.50 17.70
C ARG A 659 -6.05 -38.12 17.24
N SER A 660 -5.81 -36.79 17.26
CA SER A 660 -4.55 -36.04 17.09
C SER A 660 -3.88 -35.96 15.71
N SER A 661 -4.63 -36.06 14.60
CA SER A 661 -4.06 -35.74 13.29
C SER A 661 -3.89 -34.24 13.08
N THR A 662 -2.74 -33.81 12.55
CA THR A 662 -2.49 -32.38 12.23
C THR A 662 -2.44 -32.19 10.71
N LEU A 663 -3.14 -31.16 10.24
CA LEU A 663 -3.14 -30.72 8.84
C LEU A 663 -2.39 -29.41 8.74
N LEU A 664 -1.32 -29.39 7.94
CA LEU A 664 -0.54 -28.18 7.71
C LEU A 664 -0.63 -27.78 6.24
N LEU A 665 -1.15 -26.59 5.98
CA LEU A 665 -1.12 -25.93 4.69
C LEU A 665 0.18 -25.17 4.54
N TYR A 666 0.90 -25.38 3.45
CA TYR A 666 2.04 -24.59 3.01
C TYR A 666 1.59 -23.71 1.84
N PRO A 667 1.23 -22.43 2.08
CA PRO A 667 0.72 -21.56 1.03
C PRO A 667 1.86 -21.15 0.10
N LEU A 668 1.62 -21.14 -1.21
CA LEU A 668 2.52 -20.44 -2.13
C LEU A 668 2.47 -18.94 -1.88
N TYR A 669 3.62 -18.30 -2.03
CA TYR A 669 3.83 -16.88 -1.94
C TYR A 669 4.84 -16.44 -2.99
N SER A 670 4.62 -15.26 -3.57
CA SER A 670 5.62 -14.60 -4.39
C SER A 670 6.32 -13.56 -3.54
N THR A 671 7.61 -13.75 -3.30
CA THR A 671 8.43 -12.69 -2.70
C THR A 671 8.61 -11.62 -3.76
N THR A 672 7.79 -10.56 -3.70
CA THR A 672 7.96 -9.37 -4.53
C THR A 672 9.23 -8.59 -4.18
N GLU A 673 9.78 -8.84 -3.00
CA GLU A 673 10.89 -8.12 -2.38
C GLU A 673 12.03 -9.10 -2.08
N ASP A 674 12.96 -9.17 -3.03
CA ASP A 674 14.41 -9.30 -2.81
C ASP A 674 15.06 -8.60 -4.02
#